data_AF-A0AAD9FHD6-F1
#
_entry.id   AF-A0AAD9FHD6-F1
#
_cell.length_a   1.000
_cell.length_b   1.000
_cell.length_c   1.000
_cell.angle_alpha   90.00
_cell.angle_beta   90.00
_cell.angle_gamma   90.00
#
_symmetry.space_group_name_H-M   'P 1'
#
loop_
_entity.id
_entity.type
_entity.pdbx_description
1 polymer ?
#
loop_
_entity_poly.entity_id
_entity_poly.type
_entity_poly.pdbx_seq_one_letter_code
_entity_poly.pdbx_strand_id
1 'polypeptide(L)'
;MWCEASSPVCKDSVCFSNCSLASFCSSTDEICIALWRKTNGSMSVQTMCHDPSLPLEGLPPRLLLNFTSRDCTMLPAGGGEAEGGGQAAMMLCGCTGEHECNDKLLFNKGANGFSWLQSKDVLQVVVVSLVPPVLVALVAAAAFYFYRTHRPDKPRPPPARPAWPTKRTPDLYQAFGEGGQESSSWSKGHHPNDDMLSDVTDWRDHQLEPLPIKLEVLVGKGRFAEVWKACLLEGRVGGVNCYETVAVKVFPAVEFASWRNECYIFSDPTLQHDNVVRFLAAEERGPPGHRKYWLVLAYHSMGNLQDFLSAHTLSWEELVCMAGSIARGLAHLHSDTTPSGVPKVPVAHRDLKSSNLVVKSRRECALVDFGLALRLDLSLTVDVFANSGQVGTARYMAPEVLESRVNLEDLEAFKQMDVYSMSLVHWEMASRCQAIGEVKSYEPAFGSQVCEQPCVDSMRDLVLRDRGRPDIPTAWTENQGMSVFCSTITECWDHDPEARLTAHCVVERLTVLEEGEEEEEEGQEGEEGKSCRKHWIQEDSRRTLGCFSPCFPPDERPGGCDPSGSRRMEGLSGARLLGPVLLLSSLAALVSCHPGTCRHQAPPPKEVVHQVHLKPERLTKRSSPEDLQLQIKIIYDHSVDQLPADQRRLVKDKLFPQAIDYLQKVLSVRRRVGPVLLSRQCSTNQYLRKRDDPHRYCQDACADLTRCGPVSVPQHHLQQCKVCSESGKSCGPIGPPDGPGVEGSDFVLYVSGVTTERCGQENIVAYAAYCQLEAELDRPIAGYANLCPAMISSQPQEFEGMLSTVKHEIIHALGFSAGLFAFYHDDEGKPLTPRFASGLPAFNESLGLYQWSEAVIRRVVRLWDIRGGEMVRHQVHVLVTPRVVNEAMTGSHTQNRVFSRLTLALMEDSGWYRANYSLAERLDWGRGLGCDFVMKSCKFWIDRQRQ
;
A
#
# COMPACT_ATOMS: atom_id res chain seq x y z
N MET A 1 -24.90 -0.88 -19.82
CA MET A 1 -24.33 -0.42 -21.11
C MET A 1 -23.62 -1.62 -21.69
N TRP A 2 -23.86 -1.94 -22.96
CA TRP A 2 -23.50 -3.23 -23.57
C TRP A 2 -22.60 -3.02 -24.79
N CYS A 3 -21.76 -4.00 -25.15
CA CYS A 3 -20.77 -3.80 -26.22
C CYS A 3 -21.41 -3.83 -27.61
N GLU A 4 -21.54 -2.66 -28.24
CA GLU A 4 -22.26 -2.47 -29.51
C GLU A 4 -21.59 -3.14 -30.72
N ALA A 5 -20.25 -3.18 -30.76
CA ALA A 5 -19.46 -4.12 -31.57
C ALA A 5 -17.97 -4.01 -31.21
N SER A 6 -17.32 -5.12 -30.87
CA SER A 6 -15.89 -5.20 -30.56
C SER A 6 -15.15 -6.19 -31.47
N SER A 7 -13.85 -5.97 -31.68
CA SER A 7 -12.98 -6.94 -32.38
C SER A 7 -12.49 -7.99 -31.37
N PRO A 8 -12.90 -9.27 -31.50
CA PRO A 8 -12.55 -10.28 -30.51
C PRO A 8 -11.09 -10.72 -30.61
N VAL A 9 -10.47 -10.99 -29.47
CA VAL A 9 -9.15 -11.65 -29.43
C VAL A 9 -9.36 -13.15 -29.37
N CYS A 10 -9.09 -13.84 -30.48
CA CYS A 10 -9.26 -15.28 -30.62
C CYS A 10 -7.92 -16.03 -30.47
N LYS A 11 -7.90 -17.07 -29.63
CA LYS A 11 -6.81 -18.03 -29.49
C LYS A 11 -7.36 -19.44 -29.52
N ASP A 12 -6.88 -20.24 -30.48
CA ASP A 12 -7.36 -21.59 -30.77
C ASP A 12 -8.89 -21.65 -30.99
N SER A 13 -9.66 -22.26 -30.09
CA SER A 13 -11.12 -22.41 -30.17
C SER A 13 -11.88 -21.50 -29.18
N VAL A 14 -11.21 -20.49 -28.64
CA VAL A 14 -11.79 -19.53 -27.68
C VAL A 14 -11.56 -18.11 -28.18
N CYS A 15 -12.60 -17.28 -28.16
CA CYS A 15 -12.50 -15.86 -28.43
C CYS A 15 -13.01 -15.07 -27.23
N PHE A 16 -12.36 -13.95 -26.93
CA PHE A 16 -12.83 -13.01 -25.91
C PHE A 16 -13.52 -11.82 -26.55
N SER A 17 -14.64 -11.37 -25.97
CA SER A 17 -15.40 -10.22 -26.46
C SER A 17 -14.64 -8.91 -26.30
N ASN A 18 -13.64 -8.87 -25.41
CA ASN A 18 -12.78 -7.71 -25.17
C ASN A 18 -13.61 -6.47 -24.77
N CYS A 19 -14.67 -6.71 -24.00
CA CYS A 19 -15.58 -5.70 -23.47
C CYS A 19 -15.13 -5.28 -22.07
N SER A 20 -14.96 -3.98 -21.83
CA SER A 20 -14.57 -3.43 -20.52
C SER A 20 -15.75 -3.15 -19.57
N LEU A 21 -16.93 -3.66 -19.90
CA LEU A 21 -18.18 -3.49 -19.15
C LEU A 21 -18.66 -4.85 -18.65
N ALA A 22 -19.04 -4.92 -17.37
CA ALA A 22 -19.53 -6.14 -16.74
C ALA A 22 -20.79 -6.67 -17.44
N SER A 23 -20.82 -7.99 -17.72
CA SER A 23 -21.76 -8.59 -18.69
C SER A 23 -22.86 -9.45 -18.06
N PHE A 24 -23.57 -8.91 -17.07
CA PHE A 24 -24.72 -9.55 -16.41
C PHE A 24 -26.05 -8.78 -16.63
N CYS A 25 -27.16 -9.51 -16.79
CA CYS A 25 -28.49 -8.91 -16.93
C CYS A 25 -29.10 -8.60 -15.58
N SER A 26 -29.66 -7.39 -15.43
CA SER A 26 -30.28 -6.94 -14.18
C SER A 26 -31.75 -7.36 -14.05
N SER A 27 -32.39 -7.78 -15.15
CA SER A 27 -33.73 -8.37 -15.16
C SER A 27 -33.64 -9.90 -15.13
N THR A 28 -34.54 -10.54 -14.38
CA THR A 28 -34.61 -12.01 -14.30
C THR A 28 -35.26 -12.66 -15.53
N ASP A 29 -35.97 -11.87 -16.33
CA ASP A 29 -36.65 -12.31 -17.56
C ASP A 29 -35.76 -12.14 -18.82
N GLU A 30 -34.61 -11.48 -18.70
CA GLU A 30 -33.65 -11.28 -19.79
C GLU A 30 -32.50 -12.28 -19.70
N ILE A 31 -32.04 -12.78 -20.85
CA ILE A 31 -30.81 -13.59 -20.94
C ILE A 31 -29.69 -12.77 -21.55
N CYS A 32 -28.46 -13.02 -21.09
CA CYS A 32 -27.28 -12.42 -21.72
C CYS A 32 -27.01 -13.20 -23.01
N ILE A 33 -26.92 -12.52 -24.16
CA ILE A 33 -26.56 -13.11 -25.46
C ILE A 33 -25.28 -12.50 -26.05
N ALA A 34 -24.57 -13.30 -26.85
CA ALA A 34 -23.44 -12.88 -27.66
C ALA A 34 -23.65 -13.26 -29.13
N LEU A 35 -23.48 -12.28 -30.01
CA LEU A 35 -23.54 -12.41 -31.46
C LEU A 35 -22.14 -12.22 -32.03
N TRP A 36 -21.64 -13.23 -32.73
CA TRP A 36 -20.38 -13.15 -33.48
C TRP A 36 -20.71 -13.11 -34.97
N ARG A 37 -20.10 -12.17 -35.70
CA ARG A 37 -20.27 -11.98 -37.15
C ARG A 37 -18.91 -11.95 -37.83
N LYS A 38 -18.78 -12.63 -38.97
CA LYS A 38 -17.60 -12.58 -39.83
C LYS A 38 -18.00 -12.24 -41.26
N THR A 39 -17.50 -11.09 -41.71
CA THR A 39 -17.55 -10.58 -43.09
C THR A 39 -16.14 -10.63 -43.70
N ASN A 40 -16.01 -10.46 -45.02
CA ASN A 40 -14.76 -10.66 -45.79
C ASN A 40 -13.59 -9.74 -45.36
N GLY A 41 -12.96 -10.01 -44.21
CA GLY A 41 -11.83 -9.27 -43.64
C GLY A 41 -11.99 -8.84 -42.18
N SER A 42 -13.20 -8.88 -41.61
CA SER A 42 -13.48 -8.43 -40.24
C SER A 42 -14.31 -9.43 -39.44
N MET A 43 -14.04 -9.48 -38.13
CA MET A 43 -14.82 -10.22 -37.15
C MET A 43 -15.31 -9.24 -36.10
N SER A 44 -16.59 -9.29 -35.75
CA SER A 44 -17.15 -8.51 -34.65
C SER A 44 -17.90 -9.40 -33.67
N VAL A 45 -17.87 -9.01 -32.39
CA VAL A 45 -18.69 -9.55 -31.31
C VAL A 45 -19.56 -8.43 -30.77
N GLN A 46 -20.83 -8.72 -30.53
CA GLN A 46 -21.77 -7.85 -29.87
C GLN A 46 -22.41 -8.64 -28.72
N THR A 47 -22.39 -8.11 -27.51
CA THR A 47 -23.04 -8.72 -26.34
C THR A 47 -24.18 -7.83 -25.88
N MET A 48 -25.29 -8.40 -25.42
CA MET A 48 -26.46 -7.65 -24.92
C MET A 48 -27.35 -8.52 -24.02
N CYS A 49 -28.18 -7.90 -23.19
CA CYS A 49 -29.36 -8.56 -22.63
C CYS A 49 -30.49 -8.57 -23.66
N HIS A 50 -31.22 -9.67 -23.73
CA HIS A 50 -32.38 -9.81 -24.60
C HIS A 50 -33.42 -10.73 -23.96
N ASP A 51 -34.69 -10.34 -23.99
CA ASP A 51 -35.82 -11.17 -23.59
C ASP A 51 -36.05 -12.27 -24.66
N PRO A 52 -35.92 -13.58 -24.33
CA PRO A 52 -36.10 -14.68 -25.28
C PRO A 52 -37.48 -14.72 -25.98
N SER A 53 -38.49 -14.06 -25.42
CA SER A 53 -39.84 -13.98 -25.97
C SER A 53 -39.98 -12.96 -27.11
N LEU A 54 -39.06 -11.98 -27.19
CA LEU A 54 -39.05 -10.95 -28.22
C LEU A 54 -38.24 -11.39 -29.45
N PRO A 55 -38.70 -11.10 -30.68
CA PRO A 55 -37.95 -11.41 -31.90
C PRO A 55 -36.71 -10.53 -32.02
N LEU A 56 -35.55 -11.13 -32.32
CA LEU A 56 -34.29 -10.44 -32.57
C LEU A 56 -34.00 -10.39 -34.07
N GLU A 57 -33.67 -9.20 -34.58
CA GLU A 57 -33.64 -8.94 -36.02
C GLU A 57 -32.55 -9.77 -36.75
N GLY A 58 -32.96 -10.50 -37.79
CA GLY A 58 -32.10 -11.44 -38.52
C GLY A 58 -31.98 -12.85 -37.90
N LEU A 59 -32.71 -13.17 -36.82
CA LEU A 59 -32.64 -14.47 -36.14
C LEU A 59 -34.00 -15.16 -36.00
N PRO A 60 -34.09 -16.50 -36.18
CA PRO A 60 -35.34 -17.24 -35.93
C PRO A 60 -35.71 -17.21 -34.43
N PRO A 61 -36.94 -16.78 -34.04
CA PRO A 61 -37.32 -16.62 -32.62
C PRO A 61 -37.16 -17.88 -31.75
N ARG A 62 -37.19 -19.07 -32.35
CA ARG A 62 -37.07 -20.35 -31.63
C ARG A 62 -35.65 -20.74 -31.21
N LEU A 63 -34.61 -20.00 -31.63
CA LEU A 63 -33.23 -20.29 -31.26
C LEU A 63 -32.87 -19.82 -29.85
N LEU A 64 -33.45 -18.70 -29.39
CA LEU A 64 -33.10 -18.07 -28.11
C LEU A 64 -33.70 -18.79 -26.89
N LEU A 65 -34.82 -19.50 -27.06
CA LEU A 65 -35.56 -20.17 -25.99
C LEU A 65 -34.92 -21.48 -25.46
N ASN A 66 -33.79 -21.93 -26.02
CA ASN A 66 -33.15 -23.21 -25.70
C ASN A 66 -31.78 -23.07 -25.00
N PHE A 67 -31.36 -21.87 -24.62
CA PHE A 67 -30.08 -21.63 -23.96
C PHE A 67 -30.19 -21.85 -22.44
N THR A 68 -29.70 -22.99 -21.94
CA THR A 68 -29.64 -23.33 -20.50
C THR A 68 -28.19 -23.56 -20.02
N SER A 69 -27.21 -22.97 -20.71
CA SER A 69 -25.77 -23.11 -20.41
C SER A 69 -25.29 -22.01 -19.47
N ARG A 70 -24.25 -22.30 -18.68
CA ARG A 70 -23.45 -21.29 -17.95
C ARG A 70 -22.26 -20.76 -18.75
N ASP A 71 -21.91 -21.40 -19.87
CA ASP A 71 -20.80 -21.01 -20.75
C ASP A 71 -21.32 -20.68 -22.15
N CYS A 72 -20.89 -19.56 -22.74
CA CYS A 72 -21.35 -19.11 -24.07
C CYS A 72 -20.70 -19.94 -25.19
N THR A 73 -21.31 -21.09 -25.50
CA THR A 73 -20.89 -21.98 -26.59
C THR A 73 -21.59 -21.59 -27.88
N MET A 74 -20.82 -21.07 -28.83
CA MET A 74 -21.29 -20.49 -30.09
C MET A 74 -21.99 -21.53 -31.00
N LEU A 75 -23.25 -21.25 -31.37
CA LEU A 75 -24.06 -22.04 -32.30
C LEU A 75 -24.25 -21.30 -33.64
N PRO A 76 -24.37 -22.00 -34.78
CA PRO A 76 -24.63 -21.36 -36.06
C PRO A 76 -26.00 -20.66 -36.09
N ALA A 77 -25.98 -19.37 -36.40
CA ALA A 77 -27.18 -18.59 -36.72
C ALA A 77 -27.35 -18.56 -38.24
N GLY A 78 -28.48 -19.02 -38.75
CA GLY A 78 -28.69 -19.27 -40.19
C GLY A 78 -28.32 -18.08 -41.08
N GLY A 79 -27.40 -18.29 -42.03
CA GLY A 79 -26.86 -17.23 -42.87
C GLY A 79 -27.85 -16.74 -43.93
N GLY A 80 -28.10 -15.43 -43.94
CA GLY A 80 -28.69 -14.73 -45.09
C GLY A 80 -27.61 -14.34 -46.09
N GLU A 81 -27.89 -14.48 -47.39
CA GLU A 81 -26.99 -14.03 -48.45
C GLU A 81 -26.93 -12.49 -48.44
N ALA A 82 -25.72 -11.93 -48.34
CA ALA A 82 -25.52 -10.50 -48.41
C ALA A 82 -25.52 -10.03 -49.88
N GLU A 83 -26.29 -8.98 -50.18
CA GLU A 83 -26.23 -8.26 -51.46
C GLU A 83 -24.79 -7.72 -51.67
N GLY A 84 -24.00 -8.43 -52.47
CA GLY A 84 -22.54 -8.23 -52.55
C GLY A 84 -21.70 -9.51 -52.63
N GLY A 85 -22.32 -10.70 -52.62
CA GLY A 85 -21.64 -11.94 -53.03
C GLY A 85 -20.58 -12.49 -52.06
N GLY A 86 -20.59 -12.04 -50.80
CA GLY A 86 -19.74 -12.55 -49.73
C GLY A 86 -20.54 -13.40 -48.74
N GLN A 87 -20.04 -14.61 -48.42
CA GLN A 87 -20.71 -15.53 -47.50
C GLN A 87 -20.46 -15.09 -46.04
N ALA A 88 -21.37 -14.28 -45.49
CA ALA A 88 -21.30 -13.83 -44.10
C ALA A 88 -21.65 -14.96 -43.13
N ALA A 89 -20.78 -15.24 -42.16
CA ALA A 89 -21.03 -16.23 -41.12
C ALA A 89 -21.50 -15.53 -39.84
N MET A 90 -22.67 -15.92 -39.33
CA MET A 90 -23.19 -15.46 -38.04
C MET A 90 -23.29 -16.63 -37.06
N MET A 91 -22.89 -16.39 -35.82
CA MET A 91 -22.95 -17.36 -34.73
C MET A 91 -23.52 -16.66 -33.48
N LEU A 92 -24.24 -17.41 -32.66
CA LEU A 92 -25.01 -16.94 -31.50
C LEU A 92 -24.75 -17.86 -30.30
N CYS A 93 -24.60 -17.31 -29.11
CA CYS A 93 -24.84 -18.03 -27.86
C CYS A 93 -25.56 -17.14 -26.84
N GLY A 94 -26.13 -17.77 -25.81
CA GLY A 94 -26.66 -17.08 -24.66
C GLY A 94 -26.56 -17.95 -23.41
N CYS A 95 -26.71 -17.32 -22.24
CA CYS A 95 -26.70 -17.98 -20.94
C CYS A 95 -27.79 -17.43 -20.02
N THR A 96 -28.14 -18.24 -19.03
CA THR A 96 -29.04 -17.89 -17.92
C THR A 96 -28.28 -17.88 -16.60
N GLY A 97 -28.25 -16.73 -15.90
CA GLY A 97 -27.70 -16.62 -14.54
C GLY A 97 -26.80 -15.39 -14.30
N GLU A 98 -26.39 -15.21 -13.04
CA GLU A 98 -25.67 -14.03 -12.51
C GLU A 98 -24.14 -14.03 -12.80
N HIS A 99 -23.69 -14.59 -13.92
CA HIS A 99 -22.27 -14.72 -14.26
C HIS A 99 -21.96 -14.17 -15.66
N GLU A 100 -20.76 -13.58 -15.82
CA GLU A 100 -20.26 -12.92 -17.04
C GLU A 100 -19.87 -13.90 -18.17
N CYS A 101 -20.71 -14.89 -18.44
CA CYS A 101 -20.40 -16.01 -19.32
C CYS A 101 -20.12 -15.63 -20.79
N ASN A 102 -20.53 -14.43 -21.21
CA ASN A 102 -20.54 -13.99 -22.61
C ASN A 102 -19.30 -13.24 -23.05
N ASP A 103 -18.38 -12.90 -22.13
CA ASP A 103 -17.07 -12.42 -22.56
C ASP A 103 -16.24 -13.54 -23.19
N LYS A 104 -16.38 -14.79 -22.71
CA LYS A 104 -15.60 -15.93 -23.20
C LYS A 104 -16.41 -16.83 -24.14
N LEU A 105 -16.26 -16.58 -25.44
CA LEU A 105 -16.94 -17.31 -26.51
C LEU A 105 -16.22 -18.63 -26.83
N LEU A 106 -16.93 -19.75 -26.71
CA LEU A 106 -16.40 -21.10 -26.97
C LEU A 106 -16.89 -21.62 -28.31
N PHE A 107 -15.97 -21.95 -29.22
CA PHE A 107 -16.29 -22.51 -30.53
C PHE A 107 -16.07 -24.03 -30.54
N ASN A 108 -17.15 -24.79 -30.77
CA ASN A 108 -17.05 -26.25 -30.84
C ASN A 108 -16.23 -26.70 -32.07
N LYS A 109 -15.27 -27.62 -31.83
CA LYS A 109 -14.44 -28.23 -32.89
C LYS A 109 -15.29 -29.05 -33.86
N GLY A 110 -15.77 -28.40 -34.91
CA GLY A 110 -16.67 -29.00 -35.91
C GLY A 110 -17.64 -28.01 -36.56
N ALA A 111 -17.85 -26.82 -35.97
CA ALA A 111 -18.59 -25.73 -36.62
C ALA A 111 -17.62 -24.86 -37.45
N ASN A 112 -17.81 -24.87 -38.78
CA ASN A 112 -16.88 -24.34 -39.78
C ASN A 112 -16.41 -22.90 -39.52
N GLY A 113 -15.09 -22.65 -39.51
CA GLY A 113 -14.54 -21.29 -39.68
C GLY A 113 -13.22 -20.94 -38.98
N PHE A 114 -12.75 -21.75 -38.03
CA PHE A 114 -11.54 -21.49 -37.22
C PHE A 114 -10.63 -22.73 -37.09
N SER A 115 -10.00 -23.12 -38.18
CA SER A 115 -8.87 -24.07 -38.19
C SER A 115 -7.88 -23.66 -39.27
N TRP A 116 -6.58 -23.89 -39.01
CA TRP A 116 -5.41 -23.42 -39.76
C TRP A 116 -4.89 -22.00 -39.46
N LEU A 117 -4.14 -21.88 -38.37
CA LEU A 117 -2.96 -21.02 -38.29
C LEU A 117 -1.95 -21.48 -37.22
N GLN A 118 -1.66 -22.79 -37.19
CA GLN A 118 -0.40 -23.28 -36.60
C GLN A 118 0.65 -23.37 -37.71
N SER A 119 1.73 -22.59 -37.57
CA SER A 119 2.84 -22.57 -38.51
C SER A 119 3.65 -23.87 -38.46
N LYS A 120 3.41 -24.75 -39.43
CA LYS A 120 4.47 -25.60 -40.00
C LYS A 120 5.19 -24.83 -41.12
N ASP A 121 5.92 -23.76 -40.81
CA ASP A 121 6.88 -23.16 -41.77
C ASP A 121 8.02 -22.33 -41.13
N VAL A 122 8.21 -22.42 -39.80
CA VAL A 122 9.29 -21.70 -39.09
C VAL A 122 10.70 -22.06 -39.62
N LEU A 123 10.89 -23.27 -40.14
CA LEU A 123 12.20 -23.72 -40.64
C LEU A 123 12.59 -23.11 -42.00
N GLN A 124 11.62 -22.78 -42.87
CA GLN A 124 11.92 -22.20 -44.18
C GLN A 124 12.26 -20.71 -44.09
N VAL A 125 11.51 -19.96 -43.28
CA VAL A 125 11.73 -18.50 -43.13
C VAL A 125 13.09 -18.21 -42.51
N VAL A 126 13.53 -18.99 -41.51
CA VAL A 126 14.86 -18.81 -40.87
C VAL A 126 16.00 -19.01 -41.88
N VAL A 127 15.91 -20.02 -42.75
CA VAL A 127 16.93 -20.29 -43.78
C VAL A 127 16.94 -19.18 -44.84
N VAL A 128 15.78 -18.77 -45.34
CA VAL A 128 15.69 -17.71 -46.38
C VAL A 128 16.09 -16.33 -45.83
N SER A 129 15.88 -16.06 -44.54
CA SER A 129 16.14 -14.75 -43.94
C SER A 129 17.57 -14.57 -43.44
N LEU A 130 18.23 -15.63 -42.94
CA LEU A 130 19.56 -15.53 -42.33
C LEU A 130 20.71 -15.83 -43.29
N VAL A 131 20.51 -16.66 -44.33
CA VAL A 131 21.57 -16.99 -45.29
C VAL A 131 22.02 -15.78 -46.14
N PRO A 132 21.13 -14.92 -46.68
CA PRO A 132 21.56 -13.76 -47.47
C PRO A 132 22.38 -12.72 -46.67
N PRO A 133 21.98 -12.29 -45.44
CA PRO A 133 22.80 -11.38 -44.63
C PRO A 133 24.19 -11.95 -44.29
N VAL A 134 24.29 -13.25 -43.99
CA VAL A 134 25.57 -13.91 -43.69
C VAL A 134 26.46 -13.96 -44.93
N LEU A 135 25.91 -14.26 -46.11
CA LEU A 135 26.66 -14.18 -47.38
C LEU A 135 27.13 -12.75 -47.68
N VAL A 136 26.28 -11.74 -47.48
CA VAL A 136 26.66 -10.33 -47.64
C VAL A 136 27.76 -9.94 -46.66
N ALA A 137 27.70 -10.37 -45.40
CA ALA A 137 28.74 -10.12 -44.40
C ALA A 137 30.08 -10.79 -44.79
N LEU A 138 30.07 -12.02 -45.29
CA LEU A 138 31.27 -12.72 -45.76
C LEU A 138 31.87 -12.06 -47.01
N VAL A 139 31.04 -11.63 -47.97
CA VAL A 139 31.49 -10.87 -49.16
C VAL A 139 32.04 -9.51 -48.75
N ALA A 140 31.41 -8.79 -47.81
CA ALA A 140 31.90 -7.53 -47.29
C ALA A 140 33.23 -7.68 -46.54
N ALA A 141 33.39 -8.74 -45.74
CA ALA A 141 34.65 -9.06 -45.06
C ALA A 141 35.77 -9.41 -46.06
N ALA A 142 35.48 -10.20 -47.09
CA ALA A 142 36.42 -10.50 -48.17
C ALA A 142 36.80 -9.25 -48.97
N ALA A 143 35.82 -8.42 -49.34
CA ALA A 143 36.06 -7.16 -50.03
C ALA A 143 36.89 -6.18 -49.18
N PHE A 144 36.64 -6.10 -47.87
CA PHE A 144 37.43 -5.31 -46.93
C PHE A 144 38.87 -5.83 -46.77
N TYR A 145 39.04 -7.16 -46.76
CA TYR A 145 40.35 -7.80 -46.75
C TYR A 145 41.15 -7.45 -48.03
N PHE A 146 40.56 -7.65 -49.21
CA PHE A 146 41.19 -7.28 -50.49
C PHE A 146 41.44 -5.77 -50.64
N TYR A 147 40.52 -4.93 -50.14
CA TYR A 147 40.69 -3.47 -50.09
C TYR A 147 41.85 -3.04 -49.19
N ARG A 148 42.09 -3.75 -48.08
CA ARG A 148 43.24 -3.51 -47.20
C ARG A 148 44.56 -4.05 -47.73
N THR A 149 44.57 -5.12 -48.52
CA THR A 149 45.81 -5.67 -49.11
C THR A 149 46.25 -4.96 -50.38
N HIS A 150 45.36 -4.20 -51.05
CA HIS A 150 45.67 -3.50 -52.31
C HIS A 150 45.20 -2.04 -52.37
N ARG A 151 45.95 -1.12 -51.75
CA ARG A 151 46.23 0.22 -52.33
C ARG A 151 47.57 0.83 -51.88
N PRO A 152 48.42 1.30 -52.82
CA PRO A 152 49.57 2.15 -52.52
C PRO A 152 49.21 3.66 -52.49
N ASP A 153 49.95 4.38 -51.64
CA ASP A 153 50.28 5.82 -51.56
C ASP A 153 49.28 7.00 -51.77
N LYS A 154 49.54 8.01 -50.93
CA LYS A 154 49.00 9.40 -50.84
C LYS A 154 49.72 10.33 -51.88
N PRO A 155 49.24 11.56 -52.27
CA PRO A 155 48.99 12.69 -51.32
C PRO A 155 48.10 13.92 -51.68
N ARG A 156 47.59 14.57 -50.60
CA ARG A 156 47.39 16.04 -50.30
C ARG A 156 46.38 16.96 -51.09
N PRO A 157 45.93 18.10 -50.49
CA PRO A 157 44.75 18.94 -50.86
C PRO A 157 45.15 20.39 -51.30
N PRO A 158 44.33 21.50 -51.27
CA PRO A 158 42.89 21.78 -51.01
C PRO A 158 42.24 22.60 -52.20
N PRO A 159 41.37 23.67 -52.11
CA PRO A 159 40.44 24.23 -51.08
C PRO A 159 39.01 24.71 -51.58
N ALA A 160 38.28 25.41 -50.69
CA ALA A 160 37.32 26.54 -50.91
C ALA A 160 35.77 26.36 -51.02
N ARG A 161 35.05 27.34 -50.42
CA ARG A 161 33.59 27.62 -50.30
C ARG A 161 33.06 28.47 -51.52
N PRO A 162 31.76 28.89 -51.73
CA PRO A 162 30.68 29.15 -50.73
C PRO A 162 29.15 29.04 -51.11
N ALA A 163 28.30 29.13 -50.06
CA ALA A 163 26.99 29.84 -49.87
C ALA A 163 25.70 29.65 -50.74
N TRP A 164 24.58 29.28 -50.05
CA TRP A 164 23.15 29.78 -50.06
C TRP A 164 22.37 30.08 -51.41
N PRO A 165 21.00 30.22 -51.44
CA PRO A 165 19.91 29.38 -50.91
C PRO A 165 18.60 29.33 -51.79
N THR A 166 17.47 28.89 -51.18
CA THR A 166 16.02 29.22 -51.44
C THR A 166 15.10 28.47 -52.44
N LYS A 167 13.92 28.08 -51.87
CA LYS A 167 12.51 28.39 -52.27
C LYS A 167 11.57 27.38 -52.98
N ARG A 168 10.35 27.35 -52.41
CA ARG A 168 8.97 27.30 -53.01
C ARG A 168 8.19 25.98 -53.12
N THR A 169 6.92 26.08 -52.69
CA THR A 169 5.73 25.26 -52.95
C THR A 169 5.13 25.59 -54.35
N PRO A 170 4.11 24.86 -54.89
CA PRO A 170 2.70 25.10 -54.52
C PRO A 170 1.68 23.91 -54.61
N ASP A 171 0.57 24.11 -53.89
CA ASP A 171 -0.85 23.70 -54.00
C ASP A 171 -1.40 22.91 -55.22
N LEU A 172 -2.50 22.14 -55.00
CA LEU A 172 -3.73 22.18 -55.84
C LEU A 172 -4.98 21.45 -55.21
N TYR A 173 -6.11 22.19 -55.10
CA TYR A 173 -7.58 21.87 -55.15
C TYR A 173 -8.16 20.47 -54.74
N GLN A 174 -9.34 20.25 -54.12
CA GLN A 174 -10.57 20.97 -53.66
C GLN A 174 -11.90 20.43 -54.28
N ALA A 175 -12.99 20.40 -53.47
CA ALA A 175 -14.45 20.27 -53.78
C ALA A 175 -15.00 18.83 -54.01
N PHE A 176 -16.28 18.46 -53.80
CA PHE A 176 -17.59 19.07 -53.38
C PHE A 176 -18.28 18.10 -52.35
N GLY A 177 -19.42 18.32 -51.67
CA GLY A 177 -20.51 19.31 -51.76
C GLY A 177 -21.54 19.19 -50.60
N GLU A 178 -22.76 19.73 -50.77
CA GLU A 178 -23.68 20.19 -49.70
C GLU A 178 -24.85 19.24 -49.31
N GLY A 179 -25.52 19.53 -48.17
CA GLY A 179 -27.00 19.50 -48.09
C GLY A 179 -27.67 18.74 -46.92
N GLY A 180 -28.60 19.41 -46.20
CA GLY A 180 -29.61 18.77 -45.32
C GLY A 180 -29.87 19.47 -43.97
N GLN A 181 -31.13 19.78 -43.65
CA GLN A 181 -31.54 20.61 -42.50
C GLN A 181 -32.77 20.03 -41.75
N GLU A 182 -32.99 20.48 -40.51
CA GLU A 182 -34.23 20.48 -39.70
C GLU A 182 -34.53 19.35 -38.68
N SER A 183 -34.27 19.69 -37.41
CA SER A 183 -35.25 19.81 -36.29
C SER A 183 -36.25 18.69 -35.97
N SER A 184 -36.16 18.16 -34.72
CA SER A 184 -37.34 18.07 -33.83
C SER A 184 -36.95 18.05 -32.35
N SER A 185 -37.83 18.59 -31.51
CA SER A 185 -37.69 18.71 -30.04
C SER A 185 -38.20 17.46 -29.29
N TRP A 186 -38.07 17.49 -27.95
CA TRP A 186 -38.68 16.69 -26.85
C TRP A 186 -37.59 16.02 -25.97
N SER A 187 -37.67 15.94 -24.64
CA SER A 187 -38.36 16.71 -23.58
C SER A 187 -37.66 16.42 -22.25
N LYS A 188 -37.66 17.34 -21.28
CA LYS A 188 -36.96 17.17 -19.98
C LYS A 188 -37.49 15.98 -19.17
N GLY A 189 -36.58 15.21 -18.56
CA GLY A 189 -36.83 14.36 -17.39
C GLY A 189 -35.75 14.61 -16.33
N HIS A 190 -36.14 15.01 -15.12
CA HIS A 190 -35.23 15.11 -13.96
C HIS A 190 -35.20 13.79 -13.20
N HIS A 191 -34.01 13.36 -12.78
CA HIS A 191 -33.83 12.35 -11.73
C HIS A 191 -32.66 12.74 -10.82
N PRO A 192 -32.67 12.32 -9.54
CA PRO A 192 -31.96 13.03 -8.48
C PRO A 192 -30.51 12.55 -8.33
N ASN A 193 -29.55 13.43 -8.64
CA ASN A 193 -28.13 13.33 -8.27
C ASN A 193 -27.42 14.70 -8.29
N ASP A 194 -28.16 15.81 -8.26
CA ASP A 194 -27.62 17.18 -8.42
C ASP A 194 -27.05 17.77 -7.10
N ASP A 195 -27.30 17.14 -5.95
CA ASP A 195 -27.02 17.68 -4.62
C ASP A 195 -25.54 17.58 -4.14
N MET A 196 -24.62 17.15 -5.02
CA MET A 196 -23.17 17.34 -4.82
C MET A 196 -22.50 18.09 -5.99
N LEU A 197 -23.29 18.78 -6.82
CA LEU A 197 -22.78 19.56 -7.94
C LEU A 197 -22.69 21.07 -7.65
N SER A 198 -23.04 21.56 -6.45
CA SER A 198 -23.08 23.00 -6.13
C SER A 198 -21.71 23.68 -6.11
N ASP A 199 -20.71 23.07 -5.48
CA ASP A 199 -19.43 23.74 -5.14
C ASP A 199 -18.39 23.72 -6.28
N VAL A 200 -18.67 23.04 -7.39
CA VAL A 200 -17.81 23.03 -8.60
C VAL A 200 -18.48 23.76 -9.77
N THR A 201 -19.76 24.18 -9.63
CA THR A 201 -20.51 24.87 -10.70
C THR A 201 -20.37 26.39 -10.74
N ASP A 202 -19.72 27.03 -9.77
CA ASP A 202 -19.62 28.50 -9.71
C ASP A 202 -18.89 29.12 -10.93
N TRP A 203 -18.10 28.32 -11.66
CA TRP A 203 -17.51 28.71 -12.95
C TRP A 203 -18.51 28.86 -14.11
N ARG A 204 -19.78 28.45 -13.95
CA ARG A 204 -20.78 28.51 -15.03
C ARG A 204 -21.51 29.84 -15.16
N ASP A 205 -21.55 30.68 -14.13
CA ASP A 205 -22.41 31.86 -14.12
C ASP A 205 -21.73 33.15 -14.65
N HIS A 206 -20.46 33.05 -15.04
CA HIS A 206 -19.76 34.09 -15.79
C HIS A 206 -19.32 33.56 -17.15
N GLN A 207 -20.08 33.93 -18.18
CA GLN A 207 -19.80 33.68 -19.59
C GLN A 207 -18.62 34.56 -20.06
N LEU A 208 -17.45 34.32 -19.49
CA LEU A 208 -16.18 34.92 -19.91
C LEU A 208 -15.85 34.43 -21.32
N GLU A 209 -15.49 35.34 -22.22
CA GLU A 209 -14.97 34.95 -23.53
C GLU A 209 -13.70 34.11 -23.34
N PRO A 210 -13.51 33.01 -24.09
CA PRO A 210 -12.34 32.16 -23.96
C PRO A 210 -11.08 32.99 -24.24
N LEU A 211 -10.02 32.76 -23.45
CA LEU A 211 -8.82 33.59 -23.48
C LEU A 211 -8.25 33.65 -24.90
N PRO A 212 -7.73 34.81 -25.35
CA PRO A 212 -7.15 34.97 -26.69
C PRO A 212 -5.78 34.26 -26.81
N ILE A 213 -5.82 32.93 -26.82
CA ILE A 213 -4.66 32.03 -26.84
C ILE A 213 -4.48 31.45 -28.24
N LYS A 214 -3.26 31.57 -28.76
CA LYS A 214 -2.81 30.97 -30.02
C LYS A 214 -1.73 29.93 -29.75
N LEU A 215 -2.00 28.66 -30.07
CA LEU A 215 -0.99 27.59 -30.02
C LEU A 215 0.10 27.84 -31.08
N GLU A 216 1.36 27.65 -30.71
CA GLU A 216 2.52 27.84 -31.60
C GLU A 216 3.23 26.53 -31.93
N VAL A 217 3.70 25.80 -30.91
CA VAL A 217 4.61 24.66 -31.05
C VAL A 217 4.21 23.57 -30.08
N LEU A 218 4.06 22.33 -30.57
CA LEU A 218 3.94 21.15 -29.71
C LEU A 218 5.30 20.91 -29.03
N VAL A 219 5.36 21.06 -27.71
CA VAL A 219 6.61 20.92 -26.93
C VAL A 219 6.71 19.59 -26.20
N GLY A 220 5.60 18.86 -26.04
CA GLY A 220 5.61 17.53 -25.44
C GLY A 220 4.29 16.79 -25.65
N LYS A 221 4.32 15.47 -25.48
CA LYS A 221 3.13 14.61 -25.48
C LYS A 221 3.20 13.69 -24.26
N GLY A 222 2.39 14.01 -23.25
CA GLY A 222 2.27 13.20 -22.05
C GLY A 222 1.32 12.03 -22.25
N ARG A 223 1.05 11.28 -21.16
CA ARG A 223 0.12 10.14 -21.18
C ARG A 223 -1.31 10.53 -21.57
N PHE A 224 -1.79 11.67 -21.06
CA PHE A 224 -3.19 12.09 -21.16
C PHE A 224 -3.43 13.30 -22.08
N ALA A 225 -2.37 14.01 -22.49
CA ALA A 225 -2.51 15.30 -23.17
C ALA A 225 -1.29 15.69 -24.02
N GLU A 226 -1.53 16.58 -24.97
CA GLU A 226 -0.51 17.25 -25.76
C GLU A 226 -0.17 18.61 -25.14
N VAL A 227 1.09 18.89 -24.89
CA VAL A 227 1.55 20.16 -24.30
C VAL A 227 2.08 21.07 -25.39
N TRP A 228 1.47 22.24 -25.51
CA TRP A 228 1.79 23.26 -26.52
C TRP A 228 2.37 24.50 -25.87
N LYS A 229 3.45 25.04 -26.43
CA LYS A 229 3.79 26.46 -26.24
C LYS A 229 2.76 27.30 -26.99
N ALA A 230 2.22 28.31 -26.33
CA ALA A 230 1.22 29.22 -26.89
C ALA A 230 1.48 30.67 -26.46
N CYS A 231 0.88 31.61 -27.19
CA CYS A 231 0.83 33.02 -26.79
C CYS A 231 -0.58 33.38 -26.31
N LEU A 232 -0.67 33.93 -25.11
CA LEU A 232 -1.86 34.55 -24.51
C LEU A 232 -1.77 36.07 -24.70
N LEU A 233 -2.81 36.70 -25.24
CA LEU A 233 -2.89 38.16 -25.36
C LEU A 233 -3.50 38.77 -24.07
N GLU A 234 -2.67 39.35 -23.20
CA GLU A 234 -3.12 39.94 -21.93
C GLU A 234 -3.82 41.29 -22.09
N GLY A 235 -3.53 42.04 -23.18
CA GLY A 235 -4.17 43.32 -23.45
C GLY A 235 -3.32 44.28 -24.29
N ARG A 236 -3.66 45.58 -24.21
CA ARG A 236 -2.90 46.67 -24.84
C ARG A 236 -2.33 47.62 -23.81
N VAL A 237 -1.01 47.66 -23.67
CA VAL A 237 -0.30 48.68 -22.91
C VAL A 237 0.33 49.67 -23.90
N GLY A 238 -0.03 50.95 -23.82
CA GLY A 238 0.51 51.99 -24.70
C GLY A 238 0.20 51.82 -26.20
N GLY A 239 -0.79 50.98 -26.56
CA GLY A 239 -1.14 50.66 -27.95
C GLY A 239 -0.39 49.48 -28.55
N VAL A 240 0.56 48.88 -27.83
CA VAL A 240 1.22 47.62 -28.19
C VAL A 240 0.45 46.45 -27.57
N ASN A 241 0.21 45.39 -28.34
CA ASN A 241 -0.36 44.14 -27.82
C ASN A 241 0.69 43.44 -26.95
N CYS A 242 0.38 43.20 -25.68
CA CYS A 242 1.21 42.43 -24.76
C CYS A 242 0.85 40.94 -24.88
N TYR A 243 1.85 40.09 -25.10
CA TYR A 243 1.68 38.64 -25.20
C TYR A 243 2.49 37.94 -24.11
N GLU A 244 1.82 37.16 -23.26
CA GLU A 244 2.46 36.22 -22.35
C GLU A 244 2.71 34.89 -23.08
N THR A 245 3.84 34.24 -22.81
CA THR A 245 4.08 32.87 -23.29
C THR A 245 3.59 31.88 -22.24
N VAL A 246 2.65 31.01 -22.63
CA VAL A 246 1.98 30.06 -21.74
C VAL A 246 2.10 28.63 -22.27
N ALA A 247 2.05 27.66 -21.36
CA ALA A 247 1.94 26.24 -21.68
C ALA A 247 0.46 25.85 -21.69
N VAL A 248 0.00 25.20 -22.75
CA VAL A 248 -1.38 24.73 -22.87
C VAL A 248 -1.35 23.21 -22.98
N LYS A 249 -1.84 22.53 -21.94
CA LYS A 249 -2.04 21.09 -21.93
C LYS A 249 -3.44 20.80 -22.50
N VAL A 250 -3.48 20.19 -23.68
CA VAL A 250 -4.68 19.96 -24.48
C VAL A 250 -5.09 18.49 -24.36
N PHE A 251 -6.22 18.24 -23.70
CA PHE A 251 -6.79 16.94 -23.48
C PHE A 251 -7.88 16.63 -24.52
N PRO A 252 -7.89 15.44 -25.15
CA PRO A 252 -9.03 14.98 -25.93
C PRO A 252 -10.24 14.70 -25.02
N ALA A 253 -11.44 14.65 -25.59
CA ALA A 253 -12.67 14.44 -24.81
C ALA A 253 -12.68 13.16 -23.94
N VAL A 254 -11.96 12.11 -24.37
CA VAL A 254 -11.81 10.85 -23.63
C VAL A 254 -10.97 10.97 -22.36
N GLU A 255 -10.10 11.99 -22.26
CA GLU A 255 -9.23 12.26 -21.11
C GLU A 255 -9.82 13.34 -20.17
N PHE A 256 -11.14 13.55 -20.22
CA PHE A 256 -11.84 14.51 -19.36
C PHE A 256 -11.62 14.24 -17.86
N ALA A 257 -11.53 12.97 -17.45
CA ALA A 257 -11.27 12.62 -16.05
C ALA A 257 -9.89 13.12 -15.58
N SER A 258 -8.85 12.92 -16.41
CA SER A 258 -7.48 13.38 -16.18
C SER A 258 -7.41 14.92 -16.10
N TRP A 259 -8.04 15.62 -17.05
CA TRP A 259 -8.17 17.09 -17.01
C TRP A 259 -8.92 17.57 -15.77
N ARG A 260 -10.05 16.93 -15.41
CA ARG A 260 -10.86 17.29 -14.25
C ARG A 260 -10.09 17.13 -12.95
N ASN A 261 -9.28 16.08 -12.81
CA ASN A 261 -8.43 15.88 -11.64
C ASN A 261 -7.38 17.00 -11.52
N GLU A 262 -6.64 17.29 -12.60
CA GLU A 262 -5.67 18.40 -12.59
C GLU A 262 -6.34 19.75 -12.29
N CYS A 263 -7.49 20.05 -12.89
CA CYS A 263 -8.24 21.26 -12.59
C CYS A 263 -8.66 21.32 -11.12
N TYR A 264 -9.14 20.21 -10.54
CA TYR A 264 -9.56 20.15 -9.14
C TYR A 264 -8.40 20.36 -8.17
N ILE A 265 -7.21 19.82 -8.48
CA ILE A 265 -5.98 20.06 -7.72
C ILE A 265 -5.55 21.53 -7.85
N PHE A 266 -5.42 22.06 -9.07
CA PHE A 266 -4.96 23.43 -9.31
C PHE A 266 -5.94 24.54 -8.89
N SER A 267 -7.23 24.23 -8.74
CA SER A 267 -8.24 25.18 -8.26
C SER A 267 -8.15 25.47 -6.75
N ASP A 268 -7.35 24.71 -6.00
CA ASP A 268 -7.06 25.00 -4.59
C ASP A 268 -6.10 26.20 -4.48
N PRO A 269 -6.53 27.38 -3.99
CA PRO A 269 -5.68 28.55 -3.89
C PRO A 269 -4.52 28.35 -2.89
N THR A 270 -4.64 27.40 -1.94
CA THR A 270 -3.59 27.08 -0.99
C THR A 270 -2.45 26.26 -1.61
N LEU A 271 -2.64 25.74 -2.84
CA LEU A 271 -1.62 25.01 -3.58
C LEU A 271 -0.56 25.92 -4.21
N GLN A 272 -0.83 27.22 -4.36
CA GLN A 272 0.09 28.17 -5.00
C GLN A 272 1.43 28.28 -4.24
N HIS A 273 2.53 28.01 -4.95
CA HIS A 273 3.90 28.02 -4.41
C HIS A 273 4.92 28.19 -5.54
N ASP A 274 6.07 28.81 -5.29
CA ASP A 274 7.05 29.12 -6.36
C ASP A 274 7.62 27.86 -7.05
N ASN A 275 7.69 26.74 -6.33
CA ASN A 275 8.13 25.44 -6.85
C ASN A 275 6.98 24.49 -7.25
N VAL A 276 5.77 25.02 -7.42
CA VAL A 276 4.64 24.35 -8.10
C VAL A 276 4.29 25.20 -9.32
N VAL A 277 4.00 24.58 -10.47
CA VAL A 277 3.71 25.34 -11.69
C VAL A 277 2.50 26.28 -11.47
N ARG A 278 2.65 27.55 -11.87
CA ARG A 278 1.53 28.51 -11.79
C ARG A 278 0.44 28.10 -12.78
N PHE A 279 -0.74 27.83 -12.25
CA PHE A 279 -1.99 27.71 -12.98
C PHE A 279 -2.53 29.10 -13.37
N LEU A 280 -3.11 29.21 -14.58
CA LEU A 280 -3.72 30.45 -15.07
C LEU A 280 -5.23 30.26 -15.30
N ALA A 281 -5.62 29.22 -16.03
CA ALA A 281 -7.01 28.97 -16.42
C ALA A 281 -7.24 27.52 -16.85
N ALA A 282 -8.49 27.07 -16.74
CA ALA A 282 -8.98 25.84 -17.35
C ALA A 282 -10.15 26.19 -18.27
N GLU A 283 -10.19 25.62 -19.47
CA GLU A 283 -11.19 25.99 -20.49
C GLU A 283 -11.71 24.77 -21.26
N GLU A 284 -12.97 24.84 -21.68
CA GLU A 284 -13.54 23.93 -22.67
C GLU A 284 -13.56 24.64 -24.03
N ARG A 285 -12.99 24.02 -25.08
CA ARG A 285 -12.96 24.58 -26.44
C ARG A 285 -13.47 23.60 -27.49
N GLY A 286 -14.14 24.15 -28.51
CA GLY A 286 -14.61 23.41 -29.69
C GLY A 286 -16.12 23.12 -29.67
N PRO A 287 -16.69 22.70 -30.82
CA PRO A 287 -18.12 22.43 -30.94
C PRO A 287 -18.52 21.14 -30.18
N PRO A 288 -19.81 20.98 -29.83
CA PRO A 288 -20.33 19.71 -29.32
C PRO A 288 -19.98 18.55 -30.27
N GLY A 289 -19.27 17.54 -29.77
CA GLY A 289 -18.72 16.42 -30.58
C GLY A 289 -17.20 16.48 -30.82
N HIS A 290 -16.58 17.66 -30.79
CA HIS A 290 -15.11 17.83 -30.90
C HIS A 290 -14.55 18.71 -29.77
N ARG A 291 -15.15 18.62 -28.58
CA ARG A 291 -14.69 19.30 -27.37
C ARG A 291 -13.27 18.85 -27.02
N LYS A 292 -12.42 19.82 -26.72
CA LYS A 292 -11.09 19.65 -26.14
C LYS A 292 -11.06 20.42 -24.83
N TYR A 293 -10.44 19.84 -23.82
CA TYR A 293 -10.28 20.48 -22.52
C TYR A 293 -8.84 21.02 -22.43
N TRP A 294 -8.70 22.28 -22.05
CA TRP A 294 -7.43 23.00 -22.02
C TRP A 294 -7.10 23.34 -20.57
N LEU A 295 -5.84 23.15 -20.21
CA LEU A 295 -5.27 23.60 -18.94
C LEU A 295 -4.11 24.55 -19.27
N VAL A 296 -4.21 25.80 -18.84
CA VAL A 296 -3.28 26.89 -19.15
C VAL A 296 -2.38 27.10 -17.93
N LEU A 297 -1.09 26.88 -18.14
CA LEU A 297 -0.02 26.89 -17.13
C LEU A 297 1.10 27.85 -17.55
N ALA A 298 1.93 28.29 -16.61
CA ALA A 298 3.12 29.07 -16.94
C ALA A 298 4.11 28.26 -17.81
N TYR A 299 4.67 28.90 -18.83
CA TYR A 299 5.68 28.27 -19.70
C TYR A 299 7.10 28.52 -19.17
N HIS A 300 7.89 27.45 -19.10
CA HIS A 300 9.31 27.53 -18.73
C HIS A 300 10.17 27.05 -19.90
N SER A 301 11.00 27.95 -20.44
CA SER A 301 11.72 27.75 -21.71
C SER A 301 12.88 26.77 -21.65
N MET A 302 13.33 26.37 -20.46
CA MET A 302 14.39 25.37 -20.28
C MET A 302 13.86 23.92 -20.33
N GLY A 303 12.54 23.73 -20.43
CA GLY A 303 11.92 22.42 -20.59
C GLY A 303 11.81 21.64 -19.28
N ASN A 304 11.68 20.31 -19.41
CA ASN A 304 11.67 19.40 -18.27
C ASN A 304 13.10 19.05 -17.82
N LEU A 305 13.23 18.58 -16.58
CA LEU A 305 14.52 18.28 -15.96
C LEU A 305 15.24 17.12 -16.64
N GLN A 306 14.53 16.10 -17.13
CA GLN A 306 15.12 14.96 -17.87
C GLN A 306 15.85 15.40 -19.14
N ASP A 307 15.23 16.22 -19.98
CA ASP A 307 15.84 16.79 -21.18
C ASP A 307 16.98 17.76 -20.83
N PHE A 308 16.81 18.55 -19.74
CA PHE A 308 17.82 19.47 -19.26
C PHE A 308 19.11 18.75 -18.82
N LEU A 309 18.98 17.68 -18.01
CA LEU A 309 20.08 16.83 -17.55
C LEU A 309 20.75 16.04 -18.68
N SER A 310 19.98 15.69 -19.72
CA SER A 310 20.50 15.07 -20.94
C SER A 310 21.42 16.00 -21.72
N ALA A 311 21.12 17.30 -21.75
CA ALA A 311 21.88 18.30 -22.49
C ALA A 311 22.99 19.01 -21.67
N HIS A 312 22.91 19.02 -20.34
CA HIS A 312 23.79 19.82 -19.47
C HIS A 312 24.38 19.02 -18.31
N THR A 313 25.51 19.49 -17.79
CA THR A 313 26.03 19.13 -16.45
C THR A 313 25.70 20.26 -15.49
N LEU A 314 25.49 19.93 -14.21
CA LEU A 314 25.27 20.89 -13.13
C LEU A 314 26.59 21.25 -12.44
N SER A 315 26.75 22.49 -11.99
CA SER A 315 27.68 22.79 -10.89
C SER A 315 27.19 22.16 -9.57
N TRP A 316 27.96 22.32 -8.50
CA TRP A 316 27.51 21.95 -7.15
C TRP A 316 26.37 22.86 -6.66
N GLU A 317 26.54 24.19 -6.73
CA GLU A 317 25.50 25.18 -6.41
C GLU A 317 24.19 24.92 -7.18
N GLU A 318 24.28 24.65 -8.49
CA GLU A 318 23.13 24.33 -9.34
C GLU A 318 22.43 23.05 -8.89
N LEU A 319 23.19 21.99 -8.54
CA LEU A 319 22.63 20.76 -7.98
C LEU A 319 21.84 21.04 -6.70
N VAL A 320 22.45 21.69 -5.72
CA VAL A 320 21.82 21.92 -4.41
C VAL A 320 20.60 22.82 -4.54
N CYS A 321 20.71 23.96 -5.24
CA CYS A 321 19.58 24.89 -5.42
C CYS A 321 18.40 24.23 -6.15
N MET A 322 18.66 23.54 -7.26
CA MET A 322 17.61 22.85 -8.02
C MET A 322 17.01 21.70 -7.21
N ALA A 323 17.81 20.90 -6.50
CA ALA A 323 17.32 19.80 -5.67
C ALA A 323 16.49 20.30 -4.48
N GLY A 324 16.94 21.40 -3.84
CA GLY A 324 16.24 22.10 -2.77
C GLY A 324 14.90 22.65 -3.23
N SER A 325 14.84 23.23 -4.43
CA SER A 325 13.58 23.73 -5.01
C SER A 325 12.55 22.61 -5.24
N ILE A 326 12.97 21.42 -5.68
CA ILE A 326 12.10 20.24 -5.82
C ILE A 326 11.57 19.79 -4.46
N ALA A 327 12.47 19.68 -3.46
CA ALA A 327 12.10 19.31 -2.10
C ALA A 327 11.15 20.32 -1.44
N ARG A 328 11.37 21.63 -1.65
CA ARG A 328 10.49 22.72 -1.18
C ARG A 328 9.09 22.61 -1.78
N GLY A 329 9.00 22.38 -3.09
CA GLY A 329 7.72 22.12 -3.76
C GLY A 329 7.00 20.89 -3.21
N LEU A 330 7.70 19.77 -3.03
CA LEU A 330 7.08 18.53 -2.54
C LEU A 330 6.65 18.65 -1.07
N ALA A 331 7.46 19.30 -0.22
CA ALA A 331 7.11 19.60 1.16
C ALA A 331 5.85 20.48 1.26
N HIS A 332 5.70 21.47 0.36
CA HIS A 332 4.47 22.27 0.27
C HIS A 332 3.25 21.43 -0.14
N LEU A 333 3.39 20.51 -1.11
CA LEU A 333 2.32 19.57 -1.48
C LEU A 333 1.90 18.69 -0.29
N HIS A 334 2.87 18.11 0.42
CA HIS A 334 2.66 17.20 1.57
C HIS A 334 2.16 17.89 2.84
N SER A 335 2.30 19.21 2.95
CA SER A 335 1.88 19.99 4.12
C SER A 335 0.35 20.06 4.28
N ASP A 336 -0.10 19.98 5.53
CA ASP A 336 -1.47 20.22 6.00
C ASP A 336 -1.76 21.71 6.27
N THR A 337 -0.76 22.56 6.08
CA THR A 337 -0.80 24.00 6.34
C THR A 337 -0.02 24.77 5.29
N THR A 338 -0.50 25.95 4.93
CA THR A 338 0.24 26.93 4.12
C THR A 338 1.36 27.58 4.95
N PRO A 339 2.37 28.20 4.33
CA PRO A 339 3.38 29.00 5.05
C PRO A 339 2.81 30.11 5.95
N SER A 340 1.58 30.58 5.67
CA SER A 340 0.84 31.53 6.49
C SER A 340 0.02 30.92 7.63
N GLY A 341 0.09 29.60 7.85
CA GLY A 341 -0.65 28.88 8.90
C GLY A 341 -2.12 28.59 8.58
N VAL A 342 -2.59 28.89 7.37
CA VAL A 342 -3.95 28.51 6.92
C VAL A 342 -3.98 27.00 6.65
N PRO A 343 -4.94 26.23 7.18
CA PRO A 343 -5.09 24.81 6.89
C PRO A 343 -5.24 24.54 5.39
N LYS A 344 -4.62 23.45 4.94
CA LYS A 344 -4.60 22.97 3.55
C LYS A 344 -4.79 21.46 3.55
N VAL A 345 -5.47 20.91 2.53
CA VAL A 345 -5.51 19.45 2.35
C VAL A 345 -4.17 18.99 1.76
N PRO A 346 -3.45 18.02 2.37
CA PRO A 346 -2.23 17.49 1.78
C PRO A 346 -2.49 16.85 0.40
N VAL A 347 -1.49 16.89 -0.48
CA VAL A 347 -1.57 16.33 -1.84
C VAL A 347 -0.37 15.42 -2.07
N ALA A 348 -0.62 14.16 -2.44
CA ALA A 348 0.42 13.26 -2.94
C ALA A 348 0.48 13.33 -4.48
N HIS A 349 1.67 13.35 -5.05
CA HIS A 349 1.92 13.53 -6.48
C HIS A 349 1.75 12.23 -7.28
N ARG A 350 2.23 11.10 -6.74
CA ARG A 350 2.08 9.71 -7.24
C ARG A 350 2.68 9.39 -8.62
N ASP A 351 3.15 10.38 -9.36
CA ASP A 351 3.96 10.20 -10.59
C ASP A 351 5.13 11.20 -10.66
N LEU A 352 5.88 11.34 -9.56
CA LEU A 352 7.03 12.23 -9.51
C LEU A 352 8.23 11.62 -10.26
N LYS A 353 8.79 12.36 -11.22
CA LYS A 353 9.92 11.95 -12.06
C LYS A 353 10.54 13.16 -12.75
N SER A 354 11.75 13.02 -13.30
CA SER A 354 12.48 14.11 -13.96
C SER A 354 11.78 14.68 -15.22
N SER A 355 10.92 13.93 -15.89
CA SER A 355 10.05 14.45 -16.97
C SER A 355 8.82 15.24 -16.46
N ASN A 356 8.42 15.06 -15.20
CA ASN A 356 7.31 15.79 -14.55
C ASN A 356 7.81 16.93 -13.64
N LEU A 357 9.02 17.43 -13.92
CA LEU A 357 9.63 18.59 -13.27
C LEU A 357 10.09 19.56 -14.35
N VAL A 358 9.76 20.84 -14.24
CA VAL A 358 10.20 21.88 -15.18
C VAL A 358 11.28 22.76 -14.58
N VAL A 359 12.27 23.11 -15.39
CA VAL A 359 13.37 23.99 -14.98
C VAL A 359 12.96 25.44 -15.23
N LYS A 360 12.77 26.22 -14.16
CA LYS A 360 12.47 27.67 -14.22
C LYS A 360 13.74 28.46 -14.53
N SER A 361 14.84 28.09 -13.87
CA SER A 361 16.19 28.65 -14.02
C SER A 361 17.24 27.61 -13.60
N ARG A 362 18.53 27.91 -13.79
CA ARG A 362 19.64 27.05 -13.31
C ARG A 362 19.73 26.90 -11.77
N ARG A 363 18.89 27.61 -11.00
CA ARG A 363 18.79 27.45 -9.54
C ARG A 363 17.41 26.98 -9.07
N GLU A 364 16.45 26.77 -9.98
CA GLU A 364 15.05 26.58 -9.56
C GLU A 364 14.22 25.71 -10.52
N CYS A 365 13.49 24.76 -9.95
CA CYS A 365 12.53 23.88 -10.60
C CYS A 365 11.10 24.11 -10.08
N ALA A 366 10.12 23.56 -10.79
CA ALA A 366 8.74 23.43 -10.30
C ALA A 366 8.10 22.08 -10.69
N LEU A 367 7.16 21.64 -9.85
CA LEU A 367 6.34 20.44 -10.06
C LEU A 367 5.24 20.67 -11.10
N VAL A 368 5.04 19.70 -12.00
CA VAL A 368 4.02 19.69 -13.06
C VAL A 368 3.36 18.31 -13.16
N ASP A 369 2.22 18.24 -13.85
CA ASP A 369 1.48 17.00 -14.18
C ASP A 369 0.84 16.29 -12.97
N PHE A 370 -0.21 16.92 -12.43
CA PHE A 370 -1.01 16.40 -11.32
C PHE A 370 -2.09 15.39 -11.76
N GLY A 371 -1.98 14.80 -12.96
CA GLY A 371 -2.99 13.89 -13.53
C GLY A 371 -3.32 12.69 -12.64
N LEU A 372 -2.32 12.20 -11.90
CA LEU A 372 -2.44 11.09 -10.94
C LEU A 372 -2.39 11.55 -9.46
N ALA A 373 -2.33 12.85 -9.20
CA ALA A 373 -2.25 13.37 -7.84
C ALA A 373 -3.54 13.09 -7.05
N LEU A 374 -3.40 12.96 -5.73
CA LEU A 374 -4.48 12.66 -4.79
C LEU A 374 -4.49 13.67 -3.66
N ARG A 375 -5.62 14.33 -3.42
CA ARG A 375 -5.85 15.07 -2.17
C ARG A 375 -6.09 14.05 -1.06
N LEU A 376 -5.30 14.12 0.00
CA LEU A 376 -5.34 13.21 1.14
C LEU A 376 -6.41 13.68 2.14
N ASP A 377 -7.66 13.68 1.68
CA ASP A 377 -8.83 14.09 2.44
C ASP A 377 -9.42 12.88 3.19
N LEU A 378 -9.61 13.03 4.51
CA LEU A 378 -10.15 12.00 5.41
C LEU A 378 -11.62 11.64 5.12
N SER A 379 -12.32 12.39 4.27
CA SER A 379 -13.69 12.13 3.84
C SER A 379 -13.80 11.25 2.59
N LEU A 380 -12.69 10.94 1.90
CA LEU A 380 -12.69 10.06 0.73
C LEU A 380 -13.02 8.60 1.11
N THR A 381 -13.80 7.93 0.26
CA THR A 381 -14.18 6.53 0.49
C THR A 381 -13.00 5.58 0.24
N VAL A 382 -12.99 4.45 0.95
CA VAL A 382 -11.95 3.41 0.83
C VAL A 382 -11.79 2.96 -0.63
N ASP A 383 -12.87 2.89 -1.41
CA ASP A 383 -12.85 2.53 -2.83
C ASP A 383 -11.97 3.46 -3.70
N VAL A 384 -11.86 4.74 -3.34
CA VAL A 384 -11.00 5.72 -4.04
C VAL A 384 -9.53 5.49 -3.72
N PHE A 385 -9.21 5.07 -2.48
CA PHE A 385 -7.86 4.68 -2.08
C PHE A 385 -7.47 3.29 -2.63
N ALA A 386 -8.39 2.33 -2.65
CA ALA A 386 -8.20 0.97 -3.18
C ALA A 386 -7.78 0.97 -4.66
N ASN A 387 -8.47 1.77 -5.49
CA ASN A 387 -8.10 1.98 -6.89
C ASN A 387 -6.87 2.88 -7.09
N SER A 388 -6.25 3.36 -6.01
CA SER A 388 -5.16 4.35 -6.04
C SER A 388 -3.78 3.81 -5.65
N GLY A 389 -3.66 2.60 -5.10
CA GLY A 389 -2.38 2.07 -4.60
C GLY A 389 -1.28 1.87 -5.65
N GLN A 390 -1.62 1.43 -6.86
CA GLN A 390 -0.63 1.07 -7.90
C GLN A 390 -0.78 1.91 -9.18
N VAL A 391 -0.44 3.20 -9.09
CA VAL A 391 -0.37 4.11 -10.25
C VAL A 391 1.00 4.78 -10.33
N GLY A 392 1.27 5.45 -11.45
CA GLY A 392 2.53 6.15 -11.72
C GLY A 392 3.41 5.44 -12.74
N THR A 393 4.65 5.89 -12.88
CA THR A 393 5.64 5.35 -13.82
C THR A 393 6.45 4.24 -13.15
N ALA A 394 6.38 3.01 -13.66
CA ALA A 394 6.98 1.81 -13.02
C ALA A 394 8.45 1.98 -12.58
N ARG A 395 9.27 2.69 -13.37
CA ARG A 395 10.68 3.00 -13.05
C ARG A 395 10.89 3.73 -11.71
N TYR A 396 9.91 4.53 -11.30
CA TYR A 396 9.97 5.39 -10.11
C TYR A 396 9.10 4.87 -8.95
N MET A 397 8.33 3.79 -9.16
CA MET A 397 7.46 3.22 -8.13
C MET A 397 8.26 2.72 -6.93
N ALA A 398 7.82 3.12 -5.74
CA ALA A 398 8.39 2.67 -4.49
C ALA A 398 8.17 1.15 -4.26
N PRO A 399 9.01 0.49 -3.44
CA PRO A 399 8.89 -0.92 -3.07
C PRO A 399 7.45 -1.38 -2.77
N GLU A 400 6.77 -0.69 -1.85
CA GLU A 400 5.40 -0.99 -1.42
C GLU A 400 4.35 -0.85 -2.53
N VAL A 401 4.60 0.03 -3.51
CA VAL A 401 3.77 0.22 -4.71
C VAL A 401 3.98 -0.94 -5.70
N LEU A 402 5.22 -1.39 -5.88
CA LEU A 402 5.57 -2.55 -6.71
C LEU A 402 5.07 -3.88 -6.11
N GLU A 403 4.99 -3.98 -4.78
CA GLU A 403 4.41 -5.15 -4.09
C GLU A 403 2.87 -5.13 -4.07
N SER A 404 2.24 -4.00 -4.44
CA SER A 404 0.79 -3.75 -4.27
C SER A 404 0.34 -3.80 -2.80
N ARG A 405 1.21 -3.38 -1.87
CA ARG A 405 1.01 -3.40 -0.41
C ARG A 405 1.14 -2.01 0.23
N VAL A 406 0.69 -0.98 -0.49
CA VAL A 406 0.55 0.37 0.08
C VAL A 406 -0.47 0.31 1.22
N ASN A 407 -0.13 0.85 2.39
CA ASN A 407 -1.09 0.96 3.50
C ASN A 407 -2.11 2.05 3.20
N LEU A 408 -3.28 1.66 2.68
CA LEU A 408 -4.33 2.59 2.29
C LEU A 408 -5.05 3.27 3.48
N GLU A 409 -4.88 2.75 4.70
CA GLU A 409 -5.37 3.39 5.92
C GLU A 409 -4.43 4.54 6.40
N ASP A 410 -3.24 4.66 5.83
CA ASP A 410 -2.25 5.67 6.21
C ASP A 410 -1.95 6.65 5.07
N LEU A 411 -2.30 7.92 5.30
CA LEU A 411 -2.06 9.00 4.36
C LEU A 411 -0.56 9.31 4.19
N GLU A 412 0.29 8.98 5.16
CA GLU A 412 1.74 9.16 5.04
C GLU A 412 2.36 8.18 4.03
N ALA A 413 1.77 7.00 3.80
CA ALA A 413 2.24 6.05 2.79
C ALA A 413 2.26 6.67 1.37
N PHE A 414 1.29 7.53 1.06
CA PHE A 414 1.23 8.27 -0.19
C PHE A 414 2.30 9.38 -0.30
N LYS A 415 2.76 9.92 0.84
CA LYS A 415 3.88 10.88 0.89
C LYS A 415 5.24 10.18 0.81
N GLN A 416 5.37 9.03 1.47
CA GLN A 416 6.59 8.21 1.49
C GLN A 416 6.94 7.65 0.10
N MET A 417 5.95 7.32 -0.74
CA MET A 417 6.19 6.91 -2.14
C MET A 417 6.67 8.06 -3.03
N ASP A 418 6.20 9.29 -2.79
CA ASP A 418 6.71 10.49 -3.47
C ASP A 418 8.16 10.78 -3.07
N VAL A 419 8.53 10.62 -1.78
CA VAL A 419 9.91 10.77 -1.31
C VAL A 419 10.85 9.78 -1.99
N TYR A 420 10.43 8.52 -2.12
CA TYR A 420 11.19 7.52 -2.87
C TYR A 420 11.38 7.94 -4.33
N SER A 421 10.33 8.46 -4.96
CA SER A 421 10.37 8.95 -6.34
C SER A 421 11.30 10.17 -6.49
N MET A 422 11.29 11.09 -5.50
CA MET A 422 12.15 12.27 -5.44
C MET A 422 13.64 11.91 -5.35
N SER A 423 14.00 10.89 -4.56
CA SER A 423 15.40 10.52 -4.37
C SER A 423 16.04 9.91 -5.61
N LEU A 424 15.25 9.20 -6.44
CA LEU A 424 15.68 8.77 -7.78
C LEU A 424 15.97 9.96 -8.70
N VAL A 425 15.16 11.03 -8.63
CA VAL A 425 15.43 12.29 -9.35
C VAL A 425 16.67 12.99 -8.80
N HIS A 426 16.86 13.06 -7.48
CA HIS A 426 18.08 13.62 -6.88
C HIS A 426 19.32 12.81 -7.30
N TRP A 427 19.23 11.49 -7.41
CA TRP A 427 20.31 10.66 -7.98
C TRP A 427 20.60 10.98 -9.46
N GLU A 428 19.56 11.16 -10.29
CA GLU A 428 19.73 11.59 -11.69
C GLU A 428 20.46 12.95 -11.77
N MET A 429 20.15 13.89 -10.88
CA MET A 429 20.83 15.18 -10.80
C MET A 429 22.28 15.05 -10.31
N ALA A 430 22.54 14.26 -9.27
CA ALA A 430 23.89 13.98 -8.77
C ALA A 430 24.79 13.34 -9.83
N SER A 431 24.23 12.42 -10.64
CA SER A 431 24.94 11.76 -11.75
C SER A 431 25.44 12.72 -12.84
N ARG A 432 24.93 13.96 -12.84
CA ARG A 432 25.25 15.03 -13.81
C ARG A 432 25.98 16.22 -13.18
N CYS A 433 26.31 16.16 -11.89
CA CYS A 433 27.06 17.21 -11.21
C CYS A 433 28.55 17.14 -11.56
N GLN A 434 29.25 18.28 -11.60
CA GLN A 434 30.70 18.32 -11.84
C GLN A 434 31.53 17.94 -10.60
N ALA A 435 30.94 18.02 -9.39
CA ALA A 435 31.63 17.70 -8.14
C ALA A 435 31.98 16.20 -7.97
N ILE A 436 31.40 15.30 -8.77
CA ILE A 436 31.72 13.86 -8.79
C ILE A 436 32.93 13.51 -9.69
N GLY A 437 33.59 14.50 -10.31
CA GLY A 437 34.73 14.29 -11.20
C GLY A 437 34.32 13.91 -12.62
N GLU A 438 34.51 12.64 -13.03
CA GLU A 438 34.21 12.20 -14.39
C GLU A 438 32.69 11.96 -14.59
N VAL A 439 32.02 12.93 -15.23
CA VAL A 439 30.57 12.91 -15.44
C VAL A 439 30.22 12.12 -16.71
N LYS A 440 29.52 10.99 -16.55
CA LYS A 440 29.00 10.16 -17.66
C LYS A 440 27.82 10.83 -18.38
N SER A 441 27.47 10.34 -19.57
CA SER A 441 26.21 10.69 -20.23
C SER A 441 25.01 10.40 -19.32
N TYR A 442 23.96 11.22 -19.40
CA TYR A 442 22.73 11.01 -18.65
C TYR A 442 22.11 9.65 -18.98
N GLU A 443 21.71 8.94 -17.92
CA GLU A 443 20.85 7.77 -17.94
C GLU A 443 19.74 8.00 -16.90
N PRO A 444 18.48 7.64 -17.17
CA PRO A 444 17.43 7.67 -16.15
C PRO A 444 17.74 6.64 -15.05
N ALA A 445 17.12 6.79 -13.87
CA ALA A 445 17.29 5.82 -12.78
C ALA A 445 17.09 4.37 -13.26
N PHE A 446 18.02 3.47 -12.90
CA PHE A 446 18.07 2.07 -13.37
C PHE A 446 18.28 1.88 -14.90
N GLY A 447 18.68 2.91 -15.66
CA GLY A 447 18.78 2.88 -17.13
C GLY A 447 19.71 1.79 -17.70
N SER A 448 20.76 1.43 -16.97
CA SER A 448 21.69 0.34 -17.32
C SER A 448 21.21 -1.07 -16.92
N GLN A 449 20.16 -1.16 -16.09
CA GLN A 449 19.69 -2.40 -15.46
C GLN A 449 18.35 -2.90 -16.04
N VAL A 450 17.52 -2.01 -16.59
CA VAL A 450 16.24 -2.35 -17.24
C VAL A 450 16.08 -1.66 -18.59
N CYS A 451 15.14 -2.14 -19.42
CA CYS A 451 14.80 -1.51 -20.70
C CYS A 451 14.22 -0.09 -20.51
N GLU A 452 14.09 0.66 -21.62
CA GLU A 452 13.63 2.06 -21.63
C GLU A 452 12.24 2.24 -20.98
N GLN A 453 11.30 1.34 -21.26
CA GLN A 453 9.97 1.29 -20.65
C GLN A 453 9.79 -0.04 -19.88
N PRO A 454 10.21 -0.11 -18.61
CA PRO A 454 10.13 -1.33 -17.83
C PRO A 454 8.69 -1.59 -17.38
N CYS A 455 8.28 -2.86 -17.36
CA CYS A 455 7.02 -3.27 -16.74
C CYS A 455 7.16 -3.34 -15.21
N VAL A 456 6.02 -3.33 -14.51
CA VAL A 456 5.95 -3.45 -13.04
C VAL A 456 6.67 -4.71 -12.54
N ASP A 457 6.50 -5.86 -13.19
CA ASP A 457 7.19 -7.11 -12.81
C ASP A 457 8.72 -6.98 -12.88
N SER A 458 9.27 -6.34 -13.92
CA SER A 458 10.72 -6.15 -14.07
C SER A 458 11.29 -5.21 -13.00
N MET A 459 10.52 -4.19 -12.62
CA MET A 459 10.90 -3.28 -11.53
C MET A 459 10.77 -3.94 -10.17
N ARG A 460 9.72 -4.75 -9.95
CA ARG A 460 9.50 -5.53 -8.74
C ARG A 460 10.66 -6.49 -8.49
N ASP A 461 11.09 -7.22 -9.51
CA ASP A 461 12.26 -8.11 -9.46
C ASP A 461 13.53 -7.36 -9.03
N LEU A 462 13.83 -6.22 -9.66
CA LEU A 462 15.02 -5.44 -9.35
C LEU A 462 14.97 -4.79 -7.96
N VAL A 463 13.87 -4.11 -7.62
CA VAL A 463 13.76 -3.22 -6.44
C VAL A 463 13.38 -3.98 -5.16
N LEU A 464 12.58 -5.06 -5.27
CA LEU A 464 12.16 -5.88 -4.12
C LEU A 464 13.05 -7.10 -3.89
N ARG A 465 13.18 -7.97 -4.90
CA ARG A 465 13.89 -9.26 -4.77
C ARG A 465 15.39 -9.03 -4.71
N ASP A 466 15.93 -8.29 -5.68
CA ASP A 466 17.38 -8.07 -5.78
C ASP A 466 17.86 -6.87 -4.93
N ARG A 467 16.92 -6.15 -4.29
CA ARG A 467 17.16 -4.95 -3.46
C ARG A 467 17.96 -3.86 -4.18
N GLY A 468 17.90 -3.84 -5.51
CA GLY A 468 18.63 -2.92 -6.36
C GLY A 468 18.26 -1.45 -6.14
N ARG A 469 19.27 -0.61 -6.28
CA ARG A 469 19.18 0.86 -6.34
C ARG A 469 20.13 1.33 -7.45
N PRO A 470 19.93 2.55 -7.99
CA PRO A 470 20.93 3.18 -8.86
C PRO A 470 22.28 3.28 -8.13
N ASP A 471 23.38 2.95 -8.81
CA ASP A 471 24.69 2.89 -8.17
C ASP A 471 25.17 4.28 -7.73
N ILE A 472 25.72 4.39 -6.52
CA ILE A 472 26.47 5.56 -6.03
C ILE A 472 27.95 5.14 -5.93
N PRO A 473 28.79 5.48 -6.92
CA PRO A 473 30.23 5.23 -6.86
C PRO A 473 30.89 5.91 -5.66
N THR A 474 31.86 5.26 -5.03
CA THR A 474 32.61 5.81 -3.88
C THR A 474 33.29 7.15 -4.18
N ALA A 475 33.66 7.39 -5.44
CA ALA A 475 34.22 8.66 -5.91
C ALA A 475 33.26 9.85 -5.70
N TRP A 476 31.94 9.63 -5.71
CA TRP A 476 30.97 10.70 -5.45
C TRP A 476 31.04 11.18 -4.00
N THR A 477 31.35 10.27 -3.07
CA THR A 477 31.41 10.56 -1.63
C THR A 477 32.75 11.15 -1.16
N GLU A 478 33.70 11.41 -2.08
CA GLU A 478 34.98 12.05 -1.75
C GLU A 478 34.83 13.55 -1.43
N ASN A 479 33.84 14.23 -2.03
CA ASN A 479 33.45 15.58 -1.66
C ASN A 479 32.46 15.55 -0.47
N GLN A 480 32.71 16.37 0.55
CA GLN A 480 31.92 16.38 1.79
C GLN A 480 30.43 16.74 1.57
N GLY A 481 30.14 17.75 0.75
CA GLY A 481 28.77 18.13 0.40
C GLY A 481 28.06 17.01 -0.36
N MET A 482 28.73 16.46 -1.38
CA MET A 482 28.18 15.34 -2.16
C MET A 482 27.95 14.08 -1.32
N SER A 483 28.78 13.83 -0.30
CA SER A 483 28.58 12.76 0.67
C SER A 483 27.27 12.92 1.47
N VAL A 484 26.97 14.14 1.96
CA VAL A 484 25.70 14.46 2.63
C VAL A 484 24.51 14.35 1.67
N PHE A 485 24.67 14.78 0.42
CA PHE A 485 23.66 14.65 -0.63
C PHE A 485 23.34 13.17 -0.94
N CYS A 486 24.38 12.33 -1.09
CA CYS A 486 24.25 10.90 -1.33
C CYS A 486 23.66 10.14 -0.13
N SER A 487 24.00 10.51 1.12
CA SER A 487 23.34 9.97 2.33
C SER A 487 21.84 10.32 2.33
N THR A 488 21.50 11.54 1.96
CA THR A 488 20.10 12.01 1.90
C THR A 488 19.30 11.25 0.83
N ILE A 489 19.86 11.01 -0.36
CA ILE A 489 19.29 10.08 -1.35
C ILE A 489 19.09 8.69 -0.74
N THR A 490 20.12 8.17 -0.06
CA THR A 490 20.14 6.79 0.45
C THR A 490 19.07 6.55 1.51
N GLU A 491 18.85 7.51 2.40
CA GLU A 491 17.78 7.47 3.40
C GLU A 491 16.39 7.66 2.74
N CYS A 492 16.27 8.47 1.69
CA CYS A 492 14.99 8.69 1.00
C CYS A 492 14.53 7.52 0.12
N TRP A 493 15.45 6.68 -0.40
CA TRP A 493 15.08 5.47 -1.14
C TRP A 493 15.06 4.19 -0.30
N ASP A 494 15.01 4.29 1.03
CA ASP A 494 14.96 3.11 1.89
C ASP A 494 13.79 2.20 1.50
N HIS A 495 14.01 0.90 1.66
CA HIS A 495 13.01 -0.10 1.36
C HIS A 495 11.86 -0.08 2.39
N ASP A 496 12.13 0.30 3.64
CA ASP A 496 11.11 0.60 4.63
C ASP A 496 10.59 2.05 4.44
N PRO A 497 9.30 2.26 4.11
CA PRO A 497 8.79 3.62 3.90
C PRO A 497 8.81 4.48 5.18
N GLU A 498 8.74 3.87 6.37
CA GLU A 498 8.85 4.57 7.67
C GLU A 498 10.29 5.05 7.98
N ALA A 499 11.30 4.46 7.35
CA ALA A 499 12.69 4.87 7.51
C ALA A 499 13.07 6.09 6.65
N ARG A 500 12.20 6.50 5.72
CA ARG A 500 12.47 7.58 4.77
C ARG A 500 12.36 8.96 5.44
N LEU A 501 13.19 9.91 4.97
CA LEU A 501 13.07 11.30 5.37
C LEU A 501 11.78 11.91 4.81
N THR A 502 11.13 12.81 5.55
CA THR A 502 10.06 13.62 4.93
C THR A 502 10.66 14.59 3.91
N ALA A 503 9.87 15.00 2.90
CA ALA A 503 10.32 16.03 1.94
C ALA A 503 10.80 17.32 2.64
N HIS A 504 10.19 17.68 3.77
CA HIS A 504 10.60 18.82 4.59
C HIS A 504 11.96 18.61 5.28
N CYS A 505 12.25 17.40 5.78
CA CYS A 505 13.58 17.08 6.30
C CYS A 505 14.67 17.10 5.21
N VAL A 506 14.31 16.84 3.95
CA VAL A 506 15.22 17.01 2.81
C VAL A 506 15.48 18.49 2.54
N VAL A 507 14.47 19.36 2.61
CA VAL A 507 14.66 20.83 2.54
C VAL A 507 15.65 21.30 3.60
N GLU A 508 15.44 20.93 4.87
CA GLU A 508 16.33 21.31 5.99
C GLU A 508 17.80 20.93 5.70
N ARG A 509 18.04 19.73 5.15
CA ARG A 509 19.41 19.28 4.80
C ARG A 509 20.01 20.04 3.63
N LEU A 510 19.21 20.30 2.58
CA LEU A 510 19.70 20.98 1.38
C LEU A 510 19.97 22.45 1.66
N THR A 511 19.17 23.14 2.48
CA THR A 511 19.45 24.53 2.86
C THR A 511 20.72 24.67 3.69
N VAL A 512 21.07 23.72 4.56
CA VAL A 512 22.39 23.72 5.23
C VAL A 512 23.55 23.56 4.24
N LEU A 513 23.32 22.91 3.09
CA LEU A 513 24.31 22.84 1.99
C LEU A 513 24.29 24.09 1.09
N GLU A 514 23.20 24.86 1.05
CA GLU A 514 23.13 26.18 0.40
C GLU A 514 23.88 27.24 1.24
N GLU A 515 23.69 27.25 2.56
CA GLU A 515 24.26 28.25 3.48
C GLU A 515 25.77 28.04 3.76
N GLY A 516 26.27 26.81 3.68
CA GLY A 516 27.67 26.47 3.98
C GLY A 516 28.72 27.04 3.03
N GLU A 517 28.32 27.64 1.90
CA GLU A 517 29.23 28.27 0.94
C GLU A 517 29.40 29.78 1.18
N GLU A 518 28.39 30.47 1.75
CA GLU A 518 28.44 31.92 1.95
C GLU A 518 29.52 32.35 2.99
N GLU A 519 29.80 31.50 3.99
CA GLU A 519 30.88 31.76 4.97
C GLU A 519 32.31 31.57 4.40
N GLU A 520 32.50 30.88 3.27
CA GLU A 520 33.83 30.75 2.65
C GLU A 520 34.17 31.89 1.67
N GLU A 521 33.17 32.49 1.00
CA GLU A 521 33.39 33.61 0.07
C GLU A 521 33.47 35.00 0.75
N GLU A 522 32.75 35.26 1.86
CA GLU A 522 32.85 36.55 2.58
C GLU A 522 34.24 36.80 3.23
N GLY A 523 35.15 35.82 3.21
CA GLY A 523 36.53 35.98 3.65
C GLY A 523 37.41 36.89 2.77
N GLN A 524 36.93 37.37 1.61
CA GLN A 524 37.73 38.16 0.65
C GLN A 524 37.00 39.32 -0.07
N GLU A 525 36.37 40.27 0.63
CA GLU A 525 36.40 41.69 0.20
C GLU A 525 36.02 42.68 1.31
N GLY A 526 36.49 43.93 1.20
CA GLY A 526 36.58 44.88 2.32
C GLY A 526 35.36 45.79 2.56
N GLU A 527 35.30 46.35 3.77
CA GLU A 527 34.26 47.28 4.24
C GLU A 527 34.12 48.55 3.37
N GLU A 528 32.89 48.88 2.90
CA GLU A 528 32.24 50.19 3.18
C GLU A 528 30.76 50.25 2.73
N GLY A 529 29.88 49.88 3.66
CA GLY A 529 28.51 50.39 3.87
C GLY A 529 27.56 50.77 2.70
N LYS A 530 26.43 50.03 2.62
CA LYS A 530 25.09 50.65 2.80
C LYS A 530 23.99 49.67 3.22
N SER A 531 23.25 50.08 4.24
CA SER A 531 22.13 49.37 4.85
C SER A 531 20.84 49.44 4.01
N CYS A 532 20.13 48.31 3.86
CA CYS A 532 18.78 48.15 4.44
C CYS A 532 18.08 46.82 4.02
N ARG A 533 18.10 45.82 4.90
CA ARG A 533 16.93 45.02 5.34
C ARG A 533 17.34 44.05 6.46
N LYS A 534 17.36 44.54 7.71
CA LYS A 534 17.37 43.71 8.92
C LYS A 534 16.05 43.87 9.64
N HIS A 535 15.37 42.74 9.87
CA HIS A 535 14.34 42.37 10.86
C HIS A 535 13.66 41.13 10.23
N TRP A 536 13.95 39.90 10.65
CA TRP A 536 14.24 39.43 12.00
C TRP A 536 15.53 38.61 12.10
N ILE A 537 16.40 38.97 13.04
CA ILE A 537 17.44 38.10 13.61
C ILE A 537 17.47 38.41 15.11
N GLN A 538 17.29 37.39 15.94
CA GLN A 538 18.16 36.99 17.05
C GLN A 538 17.78 35.54 17.37
N GLU A 539 18.65 34.59 17.01
CA GLU A 539 19.59 33.92 17.94
C GLU A 539 18.82 33.03 18.94
N ASP A 540 18.98 31.70 18.92
CA ASP A 540 20.27 31.01 18.90
C ASP A 540 20.35 29.88 17.85
N SER A 541 21.34 29.98 16.95
CA SER A 541 21.66 28.95 15.96
C SER A 541 22.47 27.82 16.61
N ARG A 542 21.79 26.76 17.09
CA ARG A 542 22.48 25.54 17.56
C ARG A 542 21.65 24.24 17.47
N ARG A 543 21.93 23.51 16.38
CA ARG A 543 22.00 22.04 16.27
C ARG A 543 20.71 21.19 16.23
N THR A 544 20.61 20.55 15.06
CA THR A 544 20.29 19.14 14.78
C THR A 544 18.85 18.60 14.76
N LEU A 545 18.57 17.93 13.63
CA LEU A 545 17.34 17.26 13.21
C LEU A 545 16.87 16.13 14.13
N GLY A 546 15.57 15.81 14.10
CA GLY A 546 15.07 14.47 14.45
C GLY A 546 13.59 14.43 14.86
N CYS A 547 12.86 13.42 14.39
CA CYS A 547 11.51 13.13 14.87
C CYS A 547 11.52 12.66 16.35
N PHE A 548 10.88 13.45 17.20
CA PHE A 548 9.89 13.04 18.21
C PHE A 548 10.19 11.83 19.11
N SER A 549 10.97 12.05 20.19
CA SER A 549 10.79 11.37 21.49
C SER A 549 11.78 11.85 22.59
N PRO A 550 11.58 11.53 23.89
CA PRO A 550 11.87 12.52 24.95
C PRO A 550 12.84 12.16 26.09
N CYS A 551 13.22 13.20 26.83
CA CYS A 551 13.97 13.14 28.09
C CYS A 551 13.14 12.68 29.31
N PHE A 552 13.81 11.98 30.23
CA PHE A 552 13.41 11.87 31.65
C PHE A 552 14.22 12.88 32.48
N PRO A 553 13.65 13.49 33.54
CA PRO A 553 14.45 14.02 34.64
C PRO A 553 15.01 12.84 35.48
N PRO A 554 16.19 13.00 36.11
CA PRO A 554 16.65 12.05 37.11
C PRO A 554 15.83 12.25 38.38
N ASP A 555 15.28 11.17 38.95
CA ASP A 555 14.73 11.20 40.30
C ASP A 555 15.54 10.27 41.20
N GLU A 556 15.98 10.82 42.31
CA GLU A 556 16.98 10.25 43.20
C GLU A 556 16.39 9.07 43.99
N ARG A 557 17.20 8.01 44.19
CA ARG A 557 17.02 7.14 45.36
C ARG A 557 18.13 7.45 46.36
N PRO A 558 17.84 8.07 47.52
CA PRO A 558 18.85 8.23 48.54
C PRO A 558 19.19 6.87 49.15
N GLY A 559 20.44 6.44 48.99
CA GLY A 559 21.05 5.48 49.90
C GLY A 559 21.13 6.12 51.29
N GLY A 560 20.60 5.44 52.30
CA GLY A 560 20.28 6.08 53.58
C GLY A 560 21.48 6.36 54.50
N CYS A 561 21.36 7.45 55.26
CA CYS A 561 21.96 7.63 56.58
C CYS A 561 20.95 8.34 57.50
N ASP A 562 20.65 7.73 58.65
CA ASP A 562 20.16 8.43 59.86
C ASP A 562 21.22 9.44 60.37
N PRO A 563 20.94 10.43 61.27
CA PRO A 563 19.86 10.39 62.26
C PRO A 563 19.10 11.72 62.57
N SER A 564 17.93 11.54 63.21
CA SER A 564 17.33 12.44 64.24
C SER A 564 16.87 13.87 63.87
N GLY A 565 15.65 14.27 64.29
CA GLY A 565 15.23 15.68 64.20
C GLY A 565 13.73 15.98 64.32
N SER A 566 13.20 15.96 65.54
CA SER A 566 11.83 16.40 65.92
C SER A 566 11.41 17.79 65.39
N ARG A 567 10.18 17.95 64.85
CA ARG A 567 9.08 18.80 65.43
C ARG A 567 7.80 18.98 64.56
N ARG A 568 6.70 19.32 65.26
CA ARG A 568 5.34 19.66 64.78
C ARG A 568 5.22 21.04 64.11
N MET A 569 4.25 21.22 63.19
CA MET A 569 2.99 22.02 63.34
C MET A 569 2.26 22.07 61.97
N GLU A 570 0.94 21.86 61.85
CA GLU A 570 -0.17 22.85 61.96
C GLU A 570 -0.01 24.08 61.04
N GLY A 571 -0.99 24.54 60.24
CA GLY A 571 -2.38 24.11 59.96
C GLY A 571 -3.15 25.16 59.13
N LEU A 572 -4.48 24.97 58.95
CA LEU A 572 -5.50 25.84 58.30
C LEU A 572 -5.40 26.03 56.75
N SER A 573 -6.45 26.03 55.89
CA SER A 573 -7.94 26.05 55.95
C SER A 573 -8.62 27.38 55.55
N GLY A 574 -9.66 27.31 54.69
CA GLY A 574 -10.59 28.39 54.26
C GLY A 574 -10.51 28.71 52.75
N ALA A 575 -11.43 28.34 51.84
CA ALA A 575 -12.87 28.69 51.69
C ALA A 575 -13.10 30.18 51.32
N ARG A 576 -14.00 30.64 50.42
CA ARG A 576 -14.96 30.16 49.39
C ARG A 576 -15.76 31.44 48.96
N LEU A 577 -16.34 31.50 47.75
CA LEU A 577 -17.54 32.28 47.24
C LEU A 577 -17.29 32.72 45.77
N LEU A 578 -17.95 32.18 44.71
CA LEU A 578 -19.34 32.41 44.21
C LEU A 578 -19.62 33.90 43.92
N GLY A 579 -19.95 34.43 42.73
CA GLY A 579 -20.43 34.01 41.38
C GLY A 579 -20.87 35.32 40.65
N PRO A 580 -21.78 35.38 39.63
CA PRO A 580 -22.43 34.33 38.83
C PRO A 580 -22.75 34.67 37.32
N VAL A 581 -23.30 33.68 36.57
CA VAL A 581 -24.15 33.68 35.31
C VAL A 581 -23.70 34.34 33.97
N LEU A 582 -23.62 33.53 32.90
CA LEU A 582 -24.40 33.55 31.62
C LEU A 582 -23.65 32.76 30.51
N LEU A 583 -24.02 31.50 30.24
CA LEU A 583 -24.98 31.05 29.19
C LEU A 583 -24.52 31.27 27.74
N LEU A 584 -24.06 30.20 27.08
CA LEU A 584 -24.73 29.61 25.90
C LEU A 584 -24.18 28.21 25.59
N SER A 585 -24.92 27.43 24.80
CA SER A 585 -24.81 25.98 24.70
C SER A 585 -24.58 25.48 23.27
N SER A 586 -23.71 24.48 23.09
CA SER A 586 -23.89 23.47 22.04
C SER A 586 -23.00 22.24 22.23
N LEU A 587 -23.64 21.08 22.14
CA LEU A 587 -23.09 19.71 22.12
C LEU A 587 -21.73 19.54 21.41
N ALA A 588 -20.72 19.10 22.15
CA ALA A 588 -19.53 18.46 21.58
C ALA A 588 -19.77 16.95 21.48
N ALA A 589 -20.12 16.47 20.29
CA ALA A 589 -20.04 15.04 19.98
C ALA A 589 -18.57 14.67 19.76
N LEU A 590 -17.95 14.04 20.77
CA LEU A 590 -16.59 13.52 20.67
C LEU A 590 -16.55 12.28 19.75
N VAL A 591 -16.35 12.50 18.47
CA VAL A 591 -15.95 11.45 17.53
C VAL A 591 -14.45 11.21 17.70
N SER A 592 -14.09 10.16 18.44
CA SER A 592 -12.68 9.75 18.58
C SER A 592 -12.19 9.04 17.32
N CYS A 593 -11.55 9.77 16.42
CA CYS A 593 -10.71 9.17 15.38
C CYS A 593 -9.68 8.22 16.02
N HIS A 594 -9.67 6.96 15.57
CA HIS A 594 -8.69 5.95 15.97
C HIS A 594 -7.75 5.68 14.79
N PRO A 595 -6.42 5.79 14.95
CA PRO A 595 -5.46 5.41 13.91
C PRO A 595 -5.55 3.92 13.57
N GLY A 596 -5.30 3.58 12.30
CA GLY A 596 -5.23 2.22 11.78
C GLY A 596 -4.22 1.36 12.56
N THR A 597 -4.72 0.61 13.53
CA THR A 597 -3.94 -0.37 14.30
C THR A 597 -4.08 -1.72 13.61
N CYS A 598 -3.03 -2.55 13.63
CA CYS A 598 -3.17 -3.96 13.29
C CYS A 598 -4.31 -4.56 14.14
N ARG A 599 -5.47 -4.84 13.52
CA ARG A 599 -6.72 -5.21 14.22
C ARG A 599 -6.71 -6.66 14.70
N HIS A 600 -5.74 -7.00 15.55
CA HIS A 600 -5.81 -8.22 16.36
C HIS A 600 -6.91 -8.07 17.41
N GLN A 601 -8.14 -8.37 17.01
CA GLN A 601 -9.28 -8.42 17.90
C GLN A 601 -9.24 -9.74 18.69
N ALA A 602 -8.77 -9.64 19.94
CA ALA A 602 -8.81 -10.72 20.91
C ALA A 602 -10.23 -11.31 21.01
N PRO A 603 -10.36 -12.64 21.21
CA PRO A 603 -11.66 -13.29 21.27
C PRO A 603 -12.46 -12.75 22.46
N PRO A 604 -13.74 -12.36 22.27
CA PRO A 604 -14.55 -11.82 23.36
C PRO A 604 -14.80 -12.90 24.42
N PRO A 605 -15.02 -12.55 25.71
CA PRO A 605 -15.12 -13.54 26.80
C PRO A 605 -16.20 -14.61 26.60
N LYS A 606 -17.24 -14.32 25.82
CA LYS A 606 -18.31 -15.27 25.45
C LYS A 606 -17.82 -16.43 24.56
N GLU A 607 -16.73 -16.24 23.83
CA GLU A 607 -16.15 -17.26 22.93
C GLU A 607 -15.06 -18.09 23.62
N VAL A 608 -14.51 -17.61 24.75
CA VAL A 608 -13.42 -18.25 25.49
C VAL A 608 -13.94 -19.03 26.70
N VAL A 609 -13.59 -20.32 26.77
CA VAL A 609 -13.88 -21.13 27.96
C VAL A 609 -12.69 -21.13 28.91
N HIS A 610 -12.78 -20.33 29.97
CA HIS A 610 -11.81 -20.30 31.06
C HIS A 610 -11.99 -21.45 32.05
N GLN A 611 -10.94 -21.76 32.83
CA GLN A 611 -10.96 -22.70 33.96
C GLN A 611 -11.30 -24.16 33.58
N VAL A 612 -10.73 -24.63 32.47
CA VAL A 612 -10.83 -26.03 32.05
C VAL A 612 -9.94 -26.90 32.92
N HIS A 613 -10.53 -27.89 33.59
CA HIS A 613 -9.80 -28.75 34.53
C HIS A 613 -9.21 -29.96 33.82
N LEU A 614 -7.89 -29.94 33.62
CA LEU A 614 -7.13 -31.06 33.08
C LEU A 614 -6.48 -31.86 34.21
N LYS A 615 -6.38 -33.18 34.02
CA LYS A 615 -5.59 -34.03 34.93
C LYS A 615 -4.12 -33.85 34.56
N PRO A 616 -3.23 -33.51 35.50
CA PRO A 616 -1.80 -33.38 35.19
C PRO A 616 -1.21 -34.74 34.82
N GLU A 617 -0.30 -34.77 33.85
CA GLU A 617 0.38 -36.01 33.50
C GLU A 617 1.41 -36.37 34.58
N ARG A 618 1.48 -37.65 34.96
CA ARG A 618 2.31 -38.12 36.07
C ARG A 618 3.75 -38.38 35.63
N LEU A 619 4.47 -37.30 35.32
CA LEU A 619 5.90 -37.33 35.04
C LEU A 619 6.71 -37.83 36.25
N THR A 620 7.86 -38.47 35.98
CA THR A 620 8.71 -39.02 37.04
C THR A 620 9.79 -38.01 37.47
N LYS A 621 10.32 -38.12 38.69
CA LYS A 621 11.45 -37.27 39.14
C LYS A 621 12.76 -37.45 38.35
N ARG A 622 12.81 -38.37 37.38
CA ARG A 622 13.95 -38.60 36.47
C ARG A 622 13.64 -38.20 35.02
N SER A 623 12.47 -37.61 34.76
CA SER A 623 12.06 -37.16 33.44
C SER A 623 13.06 -36.17 32.85
N SER A 624 13.37 -36.33 31.56
CA SER A 624 14.36 -35.51 30.86
C SER A 624 13.79 -34.14 30.48
N PRO A 625 14.63 -33.17 30.04
CA PRO A 625 14.13 -31.93 29.46
C PRO A 625 13.28 -32.15 28.19
N GLU A 626 13.53 -33.23 27.45
CA GLU A 626 12.77 -33.61 26.25
C GLU A 626 11.34 -34.04 26.63
N ASP A 627 11.16 -34.64 27.82
CA ASP A 627 9.85 -34.98 28.38
C ASP A 627 8.96 -33.74 28.59
N LEU A 628 9.51 -32.52 28.57
CA LEU A 628 8.77 -31.25 28.71
C LEU A 628 8.66 -30.46 27.40
N GLN A 629 9.08 -31.01 26.26
CA GLN A 629 8.92 -30.34 24.96
C GLN A 629 7.43 -30.09 24.64
N LEU A 630 7.08 -28.87 24.23
CA LEU A 630 5.71 -28.49 23.86
C LEU A 630 5.21 -29.39 22.72
N GLN A 631 4.04 -30.02 22.88
CA GLN A 631 3.36 -30.80 21.85
C GLN A 631 2.08 -30.09 21.38
N ILE A 632 2.09 -29.61 20.14
CA ILE A 632 0.94 -28.97 19.49
C ILE A 632 0.30 -29.95 18.51
N LYS A 633 -0.92 -30.39 18.81
CA LYS A 633 -1.70 -31.25 17.91
C LYS A 633 -2.50 -30.40 16.94
N ILE A 634 -2.16 -30.47 15.65
CA ILE A 634 -2.94 -29.86 14.57
C ILE A 634 -4.17 -30.73 14.27
N ILE A 635 -5.34 -30.10 14.23
CA ILE A 635 -6.61 -30.69 13.78
C ILE A 635 -7.13 -29.85 12.62
N TYR A 636 -7.13 -30.39 11.41
CA TYR A 636 -7.64 -29.69 10.22
C TYR A 636 -9.17 -29.83 10.14
N ASP A 637 -9.86 -28.71 9.97
CA ASP A 637 -11.28 -28.66 9.62
C ASP A 637 -11.51 -29.08 8.16
N HIS A 638 -12.73 -29.56 7.85
CA HIS A 638 -13.10 -30.00 6.51
C HIS A 638 -12.95 -28.89 5.44
N SER A 639 -13.04 -27.61 5.82
CA SER A 639 -12.73 -26.48 4.92
C SER A 639 -11.33 -26.57 4.29
N VAL A 640 -10.33 -27.07 5.03
CA VAL A 640 -8.96 -27.25 4.50
C VAL A 640 -8.91 -28.35 3.45
N ASP A 641 -9.77 -29.37 3.58
CA ASP A 641 -9.87 -30.45 2.58
C ASP A 641 -10.61 -30.03 1.30
N GLN A 642 -11.43 -28.96 1.38
CA GLN A 642 -12.10 -28.33 0.24
C GLN A 642 -11.20 -27.37 -0.55
N LEU A 643 -10.03 -26.98 -0.02
CA LEU A 643 -9.08 -26.11 -0.74
C LEU A 643 -8.54 -26.77 -2.02
N PRO A 644 -8.18 -25.97 -3.05
CA PRO A 644 -7.39 -26.40 -4.20
C PRO A 644 -6.22 -27.33 -3.84
N ALA A 645 -5.96 -28.32 -4.68
CA ALA A 645 -5.06 -29.43 -4.32
C ALA A 645 -3.59 -29.02 -4.08
N ASP A 646 -3.16 -27.89 -4.63
CA ASP A 646 -1.90 -27.21 -4.34
C ASP A 646 -1.94 -26.46 -3.00
N GLN A 647 -2.94 -25.61 -2.75
CA GLN A 647 -3.13 -24.91 -1.47
C GLN A 647 -3.29 -25.88 -0.29
N ARG A 648 -4.08 -26.95 -0.46
CA ARG A 648 -4.30 -27.99 0.56
C ARG A 648 -2.99 -28.69 0.94
N ARG A 649 -2.15 -29.05 -0.04
CA ARG A 649 -0.82 -29.63 0.22
C ARG A 649 0.11 -28.62 0.87
N LEU A 650 0.10 -27.37 0.43
CA LEU A 650 0.87 -26.30 1.07
C LEU A 650 0.51 -26.14 2.55
N VAL A 651 -0.78 -26.09 2.89
CA VAL A 651 -1.26 -25.95 4.27
C VAL A 651 -0.96 -27.20 5.10
N LYS A 652 -1.32 -28.39 4.61
CA LYS A 652 -1.26 -29.64 5.38
C LYS A 652 0.14 -30.27 5.47
N ASP A 653 0.97 -30.11 4.43
CA ASP A 653 2.27 -30.79 4.29
C ASP A 653 3.48 -29.86 4.52
N LYS A 654 3.29 -28.52 4.48
CA LYS A 654 4.39 -27.55 4.64
C LYS A 654 4.15 -26.49 5.71
N LEU A 655 3.21 -25.55 5.52
CA LEU A 655 3.09 -24.33 6.34
C LEU A 655 2.92 -24.63 7.82
N PHE A 656 1.86 -25.34 8.20
CA PHE A 656 1.61 -25.67 9.62
C PHE A 656 2.63 -26.66 10.18
N PRO A 657 3.01 -27.76 9.49
CA PRO A 657 4.05 -28.65 9.98
C PRO A 657 5.37 -27.94 10.28
N GLN A 658 5.84 -27.04 9.42
CA GLN A 658 7.11 -26.32 9.64
C GLN A 658 6.99 -25.23 10.72
N ALA A 659 5.85 -24.50 10.77
CA ALA A 659 5.62 -23.53 11.84
C ALA A 659 5.55 -24.20 13.22
N ILE A 660 4.87 -25.34 13.33
CA ILE A 660 4.78 -26.12 14.57
C ILE A 660 6.12 -26.76 14.92
N ASP A 661 6.84 -27.38 13.97
CA ASP A 661 8.18 -27.94 14.22
C ASP A 661 9.15 -26.89 14.80
N TYR A 662 9.12 -25.66 14.27
CA TYR A 662 9.86 -24.53 14.84
C TYR A 662 9.42 -24.23 16.29
N LEU A 663 8.13 -24.02 16.52
CA LEU A 663 7.61 -23.65 17.85
C LEU A 663 7.85 -24.72 18.92
N GLN A 664 7.73 -26.01 18.57
CA GLN A 664 8.03 -27.12 19.49
C GLN A 664 9.52 -27.26 19.80
N LYS A 665 10.43 -26.82 18.92
CA LYS A 665 11.88 -26.79 19.20
C LYS A 665 12.29 -25.61 20.08
N VAL A 666 11.55 -24.50 19.96
CA VAL A 666 11.85 -23.22 20.64
C VAL A 666 11.19 -23.13 22.01
N LEU A 667 10.01 -23.74 22.20
CA LEU A 667 9.25 -23.68 23.45
C LEU A 667 9.10 -25.07 24.10
N SER A 668 9.18 -25.09 25.43
CA SER A 668 8.87 -26.24 26.28
C SER A 668 7.84 -25.86 27.32
N VAL A 669 6.98 -26.79 27.73
CA VAL A 669 5.94 -26.52 28.75
C VAL A 669 6.50 -26.68 30.15
N ARG A 670 6.03 -25.85 31.09
CA ARG A 670 6.44 -25.99 32.50
C ARG A 670 5.86 -27.23 33.19
N ARG A 671 4.74 -27.76 32.66
CA ARG A 671 4.05 -28.94 33.18
C ARG A 671 3.24 -29.59 32.04
N ARG A 672 3.39 -30.91 31.87
CA ARG A 672 2.48 -31.66 30.99
C ARG A 672 1.10 -31.81 31.61
N VAL A 673 0.11 -31.66 30.76
CA VAL A 673 -1.26 -32.11 31.02
C VAL A 673 -1.45 -33.49 30.42
N GLY A 674 -2.32 -34.30 31.03
CA GLY A 674 -2.84 -35.49 30.37
C GLY A 674 -3.73 -35.12 29.17
N PRO A 675 -4.44 -36.11 28.56
CA PRO A 675 -5.21 -35.89 27.35
C PRO A 675 -6.09 -34.64 27.41
N VAL A 676 -5.92 -33.74 26.44
CA VAL A 676 -6.63 -32.45 26.43
C VAL A 676 -8.10 -32.72 26.13
N LEU A 677 -8.92 -32.62 27.18
CA LEU A 677 -10.36 -32.80 27.13
C LEU A 677 -11.03 -31.44 27.34
N LEU A 678 -11.68 -30.96 26.28
CA LEU A 678 -12.19 -29.59 26.20
C LEU A 678 -13.57 -29.45 26.82
N SER A 679 -13.83 -28.31 27.44
CA SER A 679 -15.12 -27.98 28.02
C SER A 679 -16.13 -27.58 26.95
N ARG A 680 -17.40 -27.99 27.11
CA ARG A 680 -18.49 -27.53 26.24
C ARG A 680 -18.85 -26.08 26.54
N GLN A 681 -19.23 -25.33 25.51
CA GLN A 681 -19.85 -24.01 25.66
C GLN A 681 -21.30 -24.13 26.16
N CYS A 682 -21.79 -23.08 26.80
CA CYS A 682 -23.16 -23.02 27.32
C CYS A 682 -24.11 -22.34 26.35
N SER A 683 -25.34 -22.83 26.24
CA SER A 683 -26.35 -22.28 25.32
C SER A 683 -26.63 -20.78 25.55
N THR A 684 -26.61 -20.36 26.81
CA THR A 684 -26.80 -18.97 27.28
C THR A 684 -25.49 -18.22 27.53
N ASN A 685 -24.33 -18.86 27.34
CA ASN A 685 -23.01 -18.39 27.81
C ASN A 685 -22.92 -18.07 29.32
N GLN A 686 -23.88 -18.53 30.14
CA GLN A 686 -23.87 -18.36 31.58
C GLN A 686 -23.26 -19.59 32.27
N TYR A 687 -22.22 -19.35 33.08
CA TYR A 687 -21.44 -20.37 33.77
C TYR A 687 -21.62 -20.24 35.28
N LEU A 688 -22.06 -21.32 35.91
CA LEU A 688 -22.20 -21.46 37.36
C LEU A 688 -21.05 -22.29 37.94
N ARG A 689 -20.66 -21.99 39.17
CA ARG A 689 -19.67 -22.76 39.93
C ARG A 689 -20.28 -23.25 41.23
N LYS A 690 -20.21 -24.56 41.47
CA LYS A 690 -20.66 -25.18 42.71
C LYS A 690 -19.56 -25.04 43.78
N ARG A 691 -19.94 -24.81 45.04
CA ARG A 691 -19.00 -24.86 46.17
C ARG A 691 -18.40 -26.27 46.24
N ASP A 692 -17.09 -26.35 46.43
CA ASP A 692 -16.30 -27.59 46.54
C ASP A 692 -16.27 -28.48 45.29
N ASP A 693 -16.71 -27.99 44.12
CA ASP A 693 -16.45 -28.62 42.81
C ASP A 693 -15.47 -27.75 42.00
N PRO A 694 -14.37 -28.32 41.46
CA PRO A 694 -13.54 -27.60 40.50
C PRO A 694 -14.29 -27.22 39.22
N HIS A 695 -15.23 -28.03 38.74
CA HIS A 695 -15.80 -27.87 37.41
C HIS A 695 -16.79 -26.72 37.29
N ARG A 696 -16.80 -26.11 36.11
CA ARG A 696 -17.86 -25.20 35.66
C ARG A 696 -19.08 -25.98 35.17
N TYR A 697 -20.25 -25.42 35.43
CA TYR A 697 -21.55 -25.93 34.99
C TYR A 697 -22.24 -24.88 34.13
N CYS A 698 -22.88 -25.29 33.05
CA CYS A 698 -23.75 -24.40 32.28
C CYS A 698 -25.05 -24.13 33.04
N GLN A 699 -25.55 -22.91 32.95
CA GLN A 699 -26.93 -22.64 33.35
C GLN A 699 -27.87 -23.31 32.34
N ASP A 700 -28.71 -24.21 32.86
CA ASP A 700 -29.75 -25.01 32.21
C ASP A 700 -29.29 -25.99 31.10
N ALA A 701 -28.55 -25.54 30.07
CA ALA A 701 -28.13 -26.39 28.95
C ALA A 701 -26.75 -26.00 28.34
N CYS A 702 -25.97 -27.01 27.94
CA CYS A 702 -24.84 -26.79 27.03
C CYS A 702 -25.32 -26.44 25.61
N ALA A 703 -24.48 -25.79 24.82
CA ALA A 703 -24.71 -25.62 23.39
C ALA A 703 -24.57 -26.97 22.65
N ASP A 704 -25.41 -27.21 21.65
CA ASP A 704 -25.37 -28.43 20.82
C ASP A 704 -24.02 -28.58 20.09
N LEU A 705 -23.41 -27.45 19.73
CA LEU A 705 -22.14 -27.35 19.04
C LEU A 705 -21.18 -26.46 19.83
N THR A 706 -20.05 -27.01 20.26
CA THR A 706 -18.94 -26.24 20.84
C THR A 706 -18.00 -25.79 19.71
N ARG A 707 -17.65 -24.51 19.66
CA ARG A 707 -16.80 -23.90 18.64
C ARG A 707 -15.48 -23.41 19.21
N CYS A 708 -14.45 -23.41 18.38
CA CYS A 708 -13.16 -22.77 18.62
C CYS A 708 -12.88 -21.88 17.39
N GLY A 709 -13.24 -20.60 17.50
CA GLY A 709 -13.31 -19.71 16.34
C GLY A 709 -14.31 -20.22 15.28
N PRO A 710 -13.94 -20.25 13.98
CA PRO A 710 -14.82 -20.78 12.94
C PRO A 710 -15.01 -22.31 13.02
N VAL A 711 -14.08 -23.04 13.68
CA VAL A 711 -14.05 -24.50 13.69
C VAL A 711 -15.01 -25.10 14.72
N SER A 712 -15.66 -26.19 14.33
CA SER A 712 -16.50 -27.00 15.22
C SER A 712 -15.65 -28.04 15.95
N VAL A 713 -15.67 -28.04 17.28
CA VAL A 713 -14.86 -28.97 18.09
C VAL A 713 -15.45 -30.39 18.01
N PRO A 714 -14.68 -31.42 17.61
CA PRO A 714 -15.16 -32.79 17.53
C PRO A 714 -15.68 -33.32 18.86
N GLN A 715 -16.80 -34.08 18.83
CA GLN A 715 -17.44 -34.61 20.05
C GLN A 715 -16.50 -35.49 20.90
N HIS A 716 -15.53 -36.17 20.29
CA HIS A 716 -14.56 -37.01 21.00
C HIS A 716 -13.43 -36.21 21.69
N HIS A 717 -13.31 -34.90 21.43
CA HIS A 717 -12.42 -33.99 22.17
C HIS A 717 -13.13 -33.33 23.38
N LEU A 718 -14.45 -33.51 23.54
CA LEU A 718 -15.27 -32.79 24.52
C LEU A 718 -15.57 -33.65 25.76
N GLN A 719 -15.56 -33.01 26.93
CA GLN A 719 -16.12 -33.59 28.16
C GLN A 719 -17.65 -33.75 28.06
N GLN A 720 -18.22 -34.56 28.95
CA GLN A 720 -19.65 -34.67 29.18
C GLN A 720 -20.24 -33.29 29.58
N CYS A 721 -21.43 -32.96 29.06
CA CYS A 721 -22.10 -31.72 29.42
C CYS A 721 -22.39 -31.70 30.92
N LYS A 722 -22.08 -30.60 31.61
CA LYS A 722 -22.36 -30.39 33.04
C LYS A 722 -23.27 -29.18 33.15
N VAL A 723 -24.47 -29.35 33.73
CA VAL A 723 -25.45 -28.26 33.88
C VAL A 723 -25.89 -28.10 35.31
N CYS A 724 -26.32 -26.89 35.66
CA CYS A 724 -27.06 -26.55 36.87
C CYS A 724 -28.37 -25.86 36.46
N SER A 725 -29.47 -26.14 37.15
CA SER A 725 -30.67 -25.31 37.05
C SER A 725 -30.37 -23.86 37.44
N GLU A 726 -31.08 -22.88 36.89
CA GLU A 726 -31.07 -21.46 37.28
C GLU A 726 -30.96 -21.20 38.80
N SER A 727 -31.64 -22.00 39.63
CA SER A 727 -31.58 -21.87 41.11
C SER A 727 -30.27 -22.32 41.78
N GLY A 728 -29.34 -22.91 41.03
CA GLY A 728 -28.10 -23.54 41.52
C GLY A 728 -28.29 -24.84 42.34
N LYS A 729 -29.52 -25.32 42.53
CA LYS A 729 -29.83 -26.43 43.46
C LYS A 729 -29.68 -27.83 42.88
N SER A 730 -29.94 -28.02 41.59
CA SER A 730 -29.77 -29.30 40.90
C SER A 730 -28.68 -29.17 39.82
N CYS A 731 -27.53 -29.77 40.08
CA CYS A 731 -26.36 -29.75 39.19
C CYS A 731 -25.88 -31.18 38.92
N GLY A 732 -25.56 -31.50 37.66
CA GLY A 732 -25.06 -32.82 37.28
C GLY A 732 -24.62 -32.94 35.83
N PRO A 733 -24.01 -34.07 35.46
CA PRO A 733 -23.70 -34.41 34.08
C PRO A 733 -24.97 -34.79 33.30
N ILE A 734 -25.02 -34.41 32.02
CA ILE A 734 -26.09 -34.74 31.06
C ILE A 734 -25.45 -35.17 29.72
N GLY A 735 -26.13 -36.04 28.99
CA GLY A 735 -25.71 -36.47 27.65
C GLY A 735 -24.59 -37.51 27.68
N PRO A 736 -23.90 -37.73 26.54
CA PRO A 736 -22.87 -38.76 26.42
C PRO A 736 -21.69 -38.52 27.40
N PRO A 737 -21.00 -39.57 27.84
CA PRO A 737 -19.83 -39.46 28.71
C PRO A 737 -18.68 -38.71 28.03
N ASP A 738 -17.64 -38.39 28.82
CA ASP A 738 -16.39 -37.79 28.34
C ASP A 738 -15.84 -38.53 27.10
N GLY A 739 -15.46 -37.77 26.07
CA GLY A 739 -14.67 -38.32 24.97
C GLY A 739 -13.26 -38.72 25.41
N PRO A 740 -12.49 -39.43 24.56
CA PRO A 740 -11.09 -39.76 24.83
C PRO A 740 -10.18 -38.52 25.02
N GLY A 741 -10.56 -37.36 24.49
CA GLY A 741 -9.71 -36.17 24.46
C GLY A 741 -8.61 -36.29 23.40
N VAL A 742 -7.67 -35.34 23.41
CA VAL A 742 -6.49 -35.33 22.52
C VAL A 742 -5.26 -35.78 23.31
N GLU A 743 -4.89 -37.06 23.16
CA GLU A 743 -3.71 -37.65 23.81
C GLU A 743 -2.40 -37.04 23.28
N GLY A 744 -1.37 -37.01 24.13
CA GLY A 744 -0.02 -36.58 23.74
C GLY A 744 0.08 -35.13 23.27
N SER A 745 -0.82 -34.26 23.72
CA SER A 745 -0.84 -32.84 23.36
C SER A 745 -0.87 -31.95 24.60
N ASP A 746 -0.12 -30.86 24.58
CA ASP A 746 -0.21 -29.79 25.58
C ASP A 746 -1.07 -28.62 25.08
N PHE A 747 -1.23 -28.50 23.75
CA PHE A 747 -2.06 -27.53 23.05
C PHE A 747 -2.69 -28.14 21.79
N VAL A 748 -3.97 -27.85 21.53
CA VAL A 748 -4.69 -28.32 20.34
C VAL A 748 -4.98 -27.14 19.42
N LEU A 749 -4.45 -27.17 18.20
CA LEU A 749 -4.63 -26.12 17.19
C LEU A 749 -5.62 -26.57 16.11
N TYR A 750 -6.78 -25.92 16.06
CA TYR A 750 -7.80 -26.14 15.04
C TYR A 750 -7.51 -25.25 13.81
N VAL A 751 -7.20 -25.85 12.66
CA VAL A 751 -6.81 -25.14 11.43
C VAL A 751 -7.95 -25.16 10.42
N SER A 752 -8.27 -24.00 9.86
CA SER A 752 -9.39 -23.78 8.94
C SER A 752 -9.00 -22.96 7.72
N GLY A 753 -9.74 -23.16 6.63
CA GLY A 753 -9.65 -22.38 5.39
C GLY A 753 -11.03 -21.83 5.03
N VAL A 754 -11.62 -21.01 5.90
CA VAL A 754 -12.99 -20.47 5.73
C VAL A 754 -12.92 -18.98 5.44
N THR A 755 -13.63 -18.53 4.41
CA THR A 755 -13.90 -17.11 4.18
C THR A 755 -14.89 -16.61 5.24
N THR A 756 -14.41 -15.79 6.18
CA THR A 756 -15.23 -15.15 7.22
C THR A 756 -15.33 -13.66 6.99
N GLU A 757 -16.15 -12.93 7.76
CA GLU A 757 -16.20 -11.46 7.73
C GLU A 757 -14.81 -10.82 7.92
N ARG A 758 -13.94 -11.44 8.74
CA ARG A 758 -12.54 -11.00 8.92
C ARG A 758 -11.69 -11.19 7.65
N CYS A 759 -12.04 -12.12 6.78
CA CYS A 759 -11.40 -12.28 5.46
C CYS A 759 -11.94 -11.30 4.40
N GLY A 760 -13.04 -10.60 4.68
CA GLY A 760 -13.52 -9.47 3.88
C GLY A 760 -12.96 -8.12 4.35
N GLN A 761 -12.13 -8.10 5.39
CA GLN A 761 -11.35 -6.93 5.79
C GLN A 761 -10.00 -6.98 5.07
N GLU A 762 -9.65 -5.90 4.38
CA GLU A 762 -8.45 -5.83 3.54
C GLU A 762 -7.18 -6.15 4.35
N ASN A 763 -6.20 -6.76 3.70
CA ASN A 763 -4.88 -7.15 4.24
C ASN A 763 -4.83 -8.29 5.29
N ILE A 764 -5.95 -8.93 5.67
CA ILE A 764 -5.93 -10.10 6.58
C ILE A 764 -5.66 -11.41 5.80
N VAL A 765 -4.39 -11.84 5.78
CA VAL A 765 -3.97 -13.13 5.18
C VAL A 765 -4.42 -14.34 6.01
N ALA A 766 -4.24 -14.26 7.32
CA ALA A 766 -4.64 -15.26 8.30
C ALA A 766 -4.89 -14.59 9.65
N TYR A 767 -5.64 -15.27 10.52
CA TYR A 767 -5.82 -14.84 11.90
C TYR A 767 -5.92 -16.05 12.84
N ALA A 768 -5.40 -15.93 14.06
CA ALA A 768 -5.52 -16.96 15.08
C ALA A 768 -5.79 -16.40 16.48
N ALA A 769 -6.38 -17.23 17.34
CA ALA A 769 -6.60 -16.94 18.74
C ALA A 769 -6.75 -18.22 19.57
N TYR A 770 -6.65 -18.07 20.89
CA TYR A 770 -7.00 -19.09 21.87
C TYR A 770 -8.53 -19.21 22.02
N CYS A 771 -9.01 -20.36 22.47
CA CYS A 771 -10.43 -20.57 22.78
C CYS A 771 -10.67 -21.25 24.13
N GLN A 772 -9.70 -21.99 24.70
CA GLN A 772 -9.83 -22.57 26.06
C GLN A 772 -8.54 -22.44 26.87
N LEU A 773 -8.70 -22.11 28.17
CA LEU A 773 -7.60 -21.93 29.14
C LEU A 773 -7.73 -22.95 30.29
N GLU A 774 -6.61 -23.55 30.70
CA GLU A 774 -6.57 -24.49 31.83
C GLU A 774 -6.78 -23.80 33.19
N ALA A 775 -7.32 -24.52 34.17
CA ALA A 775 -7.71 -23.95 35.46
C ALA A 775 -6.56 -23.68 36.45
N GLU A 776 -5.40 -24.32 36.27
CA GLU A 776 -4.30 -24.25 37.25
C GLU A 776 -3.33 -23.10 36.98
N LEU A 777 -3.06 -22.80 35.70
CA LEU A 777 -2.13 -21.75 35.28
C LEU A 777 -2.76 -20.73 34.30
N ASP A 778 -4.06 -20.82 34.00
CA ASP A 778 -4.73 -20.03 32.95
C ASP A 778 -4.05 -20.10 31.55
N ARG A 779 -3.25 -21.14 31.31
CA ARG A 779 -2.53 -21.37 30.04
C ARG A 779 -3.51 -21.75 28.92
N PRO A 780 -3.35 -21.22 27.70
CA PRO A 780 -4.06 -21.72 26.52
C PRO A 780 -3.78 -23.22 26.30
N ILE A 781 -4.84 -24.00 26.13
CA ILE A 781 -4.80 -25.45 25.83
C ILE A 781 -5.47 -25.80 24.51
N ALA A 782 -6.28 -24.89 23.98
CA ALA A 782 -6.80 -24.97 22.63
C ALA A 782 -6.93 -23.58 22.02
N GLY A 783 -6.69 -23.51 20.73
CA GLY A 783 -6.88 -22.33 19.89
C GLY A 783 -7.14 -22.72 18.45
N TYR A 784 -7.36 -21.72 17.60
CA TYR A 784 -7.63 -21.90 16.19
C TYR A 784 -6.76 -20.98 15.35
N ALA A 785 -6.51 -21.37 14.10
CA ALA A 785 -5.95 -20.54 13.05
C ALA A 785 -6.81 -20.69 11.79
N ASN A 786 -7.14 -19.57 11.15
CA ASN A 786 -7.86 -19.55 9.87
C ASN A 786 -7.02 -18.81 8.84
N LEU A 787 -6.79 -19.42 7.68
CA LEU A 787 -6.25 -18.74 6.50
C LEU A 787 -7.40 -18.35 5.60
N CYS A 788 -7.38 -17.11 5.11
CA CYS A 788 -8.39 -16.62 4.19
C CYS A 788 -8.13 -17.24 2.80
N PRO A 789 -9.04 -18.07 2.24
CA PRO A 789 -8.72 -18.91 1.07
C PRO A 789 -8.20 -18.18 -0.16
N ALA A 790 -8.69 -16.96 -0.40
CA ALA A 790 -8.24 -16.09 -1.48
C ALA A 790 -6.78 -15.60 -1.31
N MET A 791 -6.26 -15.58 -0.08
CA MET A 791 -4.91 -15.09 0.26
C MET A 791 -3.87 -16.22 0.36
N ILE A 792 -4.24 -17.48 0.12
CA ILE A 792 -3.30 -18.62 0.18
C ILE A 792 -2.56 -18.74 -1.16
N SER A 793 -1.44 -18.04 -1.30
CA SER A 793 -0.59 -18.21 -2.48
C SER A 793 0.18 -19.53 -2.43
N SER A 794 0.12 -20.30 -3.53
CA SER A 794 0.93 -21.51 -3.75
C SER A 794 2.26 -21.23 -4.45
N GLN A 795 2.59 -19.96 -4.70
CA GLN A 795 3.85 -19.56 -5.34
C GLN A 795 5.05 -19.79 -4.42
N PRO A 796 6.15 -20.40 -4.89
CA PRO A 796 7.34 -20.65 -4.07
C PRO A 796 7.98 -19.40 -3.46
N GLN A 797 7.84 -18.25 -4.12
CA GLN A 797 8.42 -16.97 -3.69
C GLN A 797 7.72 -16.39 -2.45
N GLU A 798 6.42 -16.66 -2.28
CA GLU A 798 5.62 -16.18 -1.14
C GLU A 798 5.67 -17.11 0.08
N PHE A 799 6.32 -18.28 -0.06
CA PHE A 799 6.32 -19.32 0.97
C PHE A 799 6.85 -18.85 2.33
N GLU A 800 7.98 -18.12 2.35
CA GLU A 800 8.58 -17.63 3.59
C GLU A 800 7.70 -16.56 4.28
N GLY A 801 7.05 -15.69 3.52
CA GLY A 801 6.10 -14.70 4.04
C GLY A 801 4.85 -15.36 4.64
N MET A 802 4.30 -16.37 3.96
CA MET A 802 3.19 -17.19 4.45
C MET A 802 3.58 -17.99 5.71
N LEU A 803 4.78 -18.59 5.73
CA LEU A 803 5.30 -19.34 6.88
C LEU A 803 5.52 -18.43 8.09
N SER A 804 6.12 -17.25 7.89
CA SER A 804 6.31 -16.22 8.92
C SER A 804 4.97 -15.74 9.49
N THR A 805 3.98 -15.51 8.61
CA THR A 805 2.61 -15.14 9.01
C THR A 805 1.96 -16.25 9.85
N VAL A 806 2.02 -17.51 9.42
CA VAL A 806 1.46 -18.64 10.18
C VAL A 806 2.14 -18.81 11.54
N LYS A 807 3.47 -18.67 11.63
CA LYS A 807 4.18 -18.67 12.93
C LYS A 807 3.69 -17.54 13.85
N HIS A 808 3.54 -16.32 13.32
CA HIS A 808 3.06 -15.14 14.06
C HIS A 808 1.65 -15.36 14.61
N GLU A 809 0.73 -15.85 13.78
CA GLU A 809 -0.64 -16.16 14.19
C GLU A 809 -0.69 -17.21 15.30
N ILE A 810 0.05 -18.32 15.17
CA ILE A 810 0.05 -19.37 16.20
C ILE A 810 0.55 -18.83 17.56
N ILE A 811 1.46 -17.85 17.57
CA ILE A 811 1.95 -17.22 18.82
C ILE A 811 0.88 -16.36 19.52
N HIS A 812 -0.04 -15.71 18.79
CA HIS A 812 -1.22 -15.06 19.38
C HIS A 812 -2.13 -16.09 20.08
N ALA A 813 -2.26 -17.29 19.52
CA ALA A 813 -3.04 -18.37 20.12
C ALA A 813 -2.34 -19.09 21.29
N LEU A 814 -0.99 -19.07 21.34
CA LEU A 814 -0.20 -19.69 22.41
C LEU A 814 0.01 -18.78 23.63
N GLY A 815 0.11 -17.46 23.46
CA GLY A 815 0.28 -16.56 24.61
C GLY A 815 0.38 -15.06 24.35
N PHE A 816 0.91 -14.62 23.21
CA PHE A 816 1.15 -13.21 22.94
C PHE A 816 -0.13 -12.53 22.44
N SER A 817 -1.12 -12.31 23.32
CA SER A 817 -2.37 -11.64 22.96
C SER A 817 -2.85 -10.70 24.08
N ALA A 818 -3.44 -9.56 23.71
CA ALA A 818 -3.95 -8.57 24.64
C ALA A 818 -4.97 -9.12 25.65
N GLY A 819 -5.75 -10.14 25.25
CA GLY A 819 -6.69 -10.83 26.13
C GLY A 819 -6.06 -11.86 27.08
N LEU A 820 -4.77 -12.18 26.91
CA LEU A 820 -4.01 -13.13 27.73
C LEU A 820 -3.08 -12.47 28.77
N PHE A 821 -2.70 -11.21 28.59
CA PHE A 821 -1.78 -10.53 29.51
C PHE A 821 -2.29 -10.47 30.97
N ALA A 822 -3.60 -10.39 31.19
CA ALA A 822 -4.19 -10.47 32.52
C ALA A 822 -4.08 -11.87 33.17
N PHE A 823 -3.76 -12.91 32.39
CA PHE A 823 -3.67 -14.30 32.81
C PHE A 823 -2.24 -14.79 33.07
N TYR A 824 -1.22 -13.93 32.91
CA TYR A 824 0.18 -14.31 33.14
C TYR A 824 0.48 -14.66 34.61
N HIS A 825 1.45 -15.55 34.80
CA HIS A 825 1.89 -16.09 36.09
C HIS A 825 3.39 -15.86 36.31
N ASP A 826 3.82 -15.85 37.58
CA ASP A 826 5.24 -15.79 37.96
C ASP A 826 5.96 -17.15 37.82
N ASP A 827 7.26 -17.15 38.12
CA ASP A 827 8.12 -18.34 38.11
C ASP A 827 7.74 -19.36 39.21
N GLU A 828 6.86 -19.02 40.15
CA GLU A 828 6.28 -19.93 41.14
C GLU A 828 4.92 -20.50 40.70
N GLY A 829 4.33 -19.99 39.61
CA GLY A 829 3.01 -20.41 39.12
C GLY A 829 1.85 -19.73 39.83
N LYS A 830 2.05 -18.52 40.36
CA LYS A 830 1.03 -17.67 40.98
C LYS A 830 0.64 -16.52 40.02
N PRO A 831 -0.65 -16.11 39.97
CA PRO A 831 -1.08 -15.03 39.07
C PRO A 831 -0.39 -13.69 39.33
N LEU A 832 0.11 -13.05 38.27
CA LEU A 832 0.64 -11.68 38.32
C LEU A 832 -0.47 -10.63 38.45
N THR A 833 -1.70 -10.98 38.09
CA THR A 833 -2.89 -10.11 38.16
C THR A 833 -3.88 -10.62 39.21
N PRO A 834 -4.36 -9.78 40.15
CA PRO A 834 -5.34 -10.18 41.17
C PRO A 834 -6.59 -10.84 40.57
N ARG A 835 -7.13 -11.82 41.29
CA ARG A 835 -8.33 -12.58 40.90
C ARG A 835 -9.50 -12.26 41.84
N PHE A 836 -10.71 -12.18 41.29
CA PHE A 836 -11.95 -12.14 42.06
C PHE A 836 -12.30 -13.52 42.63
N ALA A 837 -13.36 -13.61 43.46
CA ALA A 837 -13.89 -14.88 43.98
C ALA A 837 -14.33 -15.87 42.87
N SER A 838 -14.61 -15.38 41.66
CA SER A 838 -14.82 -16.19 40.45
C SER A 838 -13.56 -16.93 39.96
N GLY A 839 -12.37 -16.52 40.42
CA GLY A 839 -11.07 -16.98 39.93
C GLY A 839 -10.61 -16.30 38.64
N LEU A 840 -11.24 -15.20 38.22
CA LEU A 840 -10.89 -14.43 37.01
C LEU A 840 -10.37 -13.02 37.34
N PRO A 841 -9.60 -12.37 36.46
CA PRO A 841 -9.23 -10.95 36.58
C PRO A 841 -10.45 -10.03 36.54
N ALA A 842 -10.24 -8.73 36.80
CA ALA A 842 -11.23 -7.70 36.48
C ALA A 842 -11.50 -7.67 34.96
N PHE A 843 -12.76 -7.57 34.57
CA PHE A 843 -13.13 -7.38 33.17
C PHE A 843 -13.50 -5.91 32.92
N ASN A 844 -13.07 -5.36 31.79
CA ASN A 844 -13.43 -4.00 31.37
C ASN A 844 -14.31 -4.06 30.13
N GLU A 845 -15.59 -3.74 30.31
CA GLU A 845 -16.62 -3.83 29.27
C GLU A 845 -16.37 -2.85 28.11
N SER A 846 -15.77 -1.68 28.34
CA SER A 846 -15.51 -0.71 27.26
C SER A 846 -14.32 -1.08 26.38
N LEU A 847 -13.35 -1.83 26.91
CA LEU A 847 -12.21 -2.36 26.16
C LEU A 847 -12.43 -3.78 25.64
N GLY A 848 -13.45 -4.50 26.13
CA GLY A 848 -13.68 -5.91 25.81
C GLY A 848 -12.62 -6.87 26.37
N LEU A 849 -11.78 -6.42 27.32
CA LEU A 849 -10.57 -7.11 27.78
C LEU A 849 -10.51 -7.27 29.30
N TYR A 850 -9.95 -8.40 29.74
CA TYR A 850 -9.52 -8.56 31.12
C TYR A 850 -8.36 -7.62 31.43
N GLN A 851 -8.45 -6.89 32.55
CA GLN A 851 -7.46 -5.90 32.95
C GLN A 851 -6.28 -6.58 33.64
N TRP A 852 -5.11 -6.42 33.04
CA TRP A 852 -3.82 -6.79 33.60
C TRP A 852 -3.45 -5.92 34.80
N SER A 853 -2.50 -6.37 35.61
CA SER A 853 -1.87 -5.55 36.65
C SER A 853 -0.67 -4.76 36.11
N GLU A 854 -0.27 -3.75 36.88
CA GLU A 854 1.00 -3.02 36.74
C GLU A 854 2.25 -3.91 36.94
N ALA A 855 2.10 -5.22 37.19
CA ALA A 855 3.21 -6.18 37.14
C ALA A 855 3.44 -6.76 35.72
N VAL A 856 2.44 -6.67 34.84
CA VAL A 856 2.53 -7.16 33.45
C VAL A 856 2.67 -6.01 32.47
N ILE A 857 1.75 -5.03 32.52
CA ILE A 857 1.79 -3.82 31.69
C ILE A 857 1.58 -2.62 32.59
N ARG A 858 2.45 -1.61 32.44
CA ARG A 858 2.31 -0.31 33.11
C ARG A 858 1.89 0.76 32.14
N ARG A 859 1.06 1.70 32.61
CA ARG A 859 0.87 2.96 31.90
C ARG A 859 1.98 3.93 32.28
N VAL A 860 2.88 4.22 31.34
CA VAL A 860 4.01 5.12 31.53
C VAL A 860 3.74 6.42 30.78
N VAL A 861 3.89 7.56 31.46
CA VAL A 861 3.93 8.87 30.78
C VAL A 861 5.32 9.02 30.16
N ARG A 862 5.37 9.14 28.84
CA ARG A 862 6.57 9.51 28.08
C ARG A 862 6.41 10.97 27.64
N LEU A 863 7.49 11.74 27.73
CA LEU A 863 7.50 13.21 27.65
C LEU A 863 7.70 13.80 26.23
N TRP A 864 7.13 13.18 25.19
CA TRP A 864 7.48 13.34 23.76
C TRP A 864 7.89 14.78 23.37
N ASP A 865 9.14 14.93 22.93
CA ASP A 865 9.78 16.18 22.52
C ASP A 865 9.28 16.58 21.14
N ILE A 866 8.28 17.48 21.05
CA ILE A 866 7.60 17.89 19.81
C ILE A 866 8.17 19.17 19.19
N ARG A 867 7.78 19.43 17.93
CA ARG A 867 8.38 20.48 17.09
C ARG A 867 8.23 21.83 17.78
N GLY A 868 9.34 22.55 17.93
CA GLY A 868 9.41 23.80 18.71
C GLY A 868 9.98 23.65 20.13
N GLY A 869 10.38 22.44 20.55
CA GLY A 869 10.95 22.20 21.88
C GLY A 869 9.91 22.09 22.99
N GLU A 870 8.63 21.92 22.62
CA GLU A 870 7.57 21.65 23.58
C GLU A 870 7.55 20.16 23.98
N MET A 871 7.47 19.88 25.27
CA MET A 871 7.52 18.52 25.80
C MET A 871 6.11 18.01 26.14
N VAL A 872 5.50 17.25 25.22
CA VAL A 872 4.13 16.75 25.36
C VAL A 872 4.08 15.43 26.12
N ARG A 873 3.24 15.37 27.16
CA ARG A 873 3.03 14.17 27.97
C ARG A 873 2.12 13.18 27.25
N HIS A 874 2.69 12.17 26.63
CA HIS A 874 1.96 11.07 26.01
C HIS A 874 1.87 9.85 26.95
N GLN A 875 0.70 9.23 27.06
CA GLN A 875 0.52 8.02 27.87
C GLN A 875 0.66 6.78 26.99
N VAL A 876 1.67 5.95 27.26
CA VAL A 876 1.87 4.67 26.56
C VAL A 876 1.73 3.49 27.51
N HIS A 877 1.26 2.36 27.00
CA HIS A 877 1.28 1.10 27.72
C HIS A 877 2.56 0.35 27.37
N VAL A 878 3.32 -0.05 28.39
CA VAL A 878 4.61 -0.74 28.25
C VAL A 878 4.52 -2.07 28.96
N LEU A 879 4.91 -3.17 28.30
CA LEU A 879 5.07 -4.47 28.95
C LEU A 879 6.32 -4.43 29.83
N VAL A 880 6.19 -4.81 31.10
CA VAL A 880 7.22 -4.63 32.14
C VAL A 880 7.62 -5.95 32.83
N THR A 881 7.35 -7.09 32.19
CA THR A 881 7.66 -8.40 32.76
C THR A 881 9.18 -8.62 32.88
N PRO A 882 9.65 -9.44 33.83
CA PRO A 882 11.05 -9.39 34.28
C PRO A 882 12.10 -9.69 33.20
N ARG A 883 11.90 -10.70 32.35
CA ARG A 883 12.85 -11.05 31.28
C ARG A 883 12.80 -10.04 30.14
N VAL A 884 11.60 -9.58 29.80
CA VAL A 884 11.36 -8.55 28.78
C VAL A 884 12.06 -7.22 29.13
N VAL A 885 12.01 -6.81 30.41
CA VAL A 885 12.76 -5.62 30.89
C VAL A 885 14.28 -5.83 30.82
N ASN A 886 14.76 -7.04 31.09
CA ASN A 886 16.20 -7.37 31.07
C ASN A 886 16.82 -7.42 29.65
N GLU A 887 16.02 -7.45 28.59
CA GLU A 887 16.51 -7.70 27.23
C GLU A 887 16.65 -6.45 26.33
N ALA A 888 16.29 -5.28 26.83
CA ALA A 888 16.27 -4.01 26.09
C ALA A 888 15.20 -3.97 24.97
N MET A 889 14.06 -3.38 25.31
CA MET A 889 12.85 -3.24 24.50
C MET A 889 13.06 -2.54 23.14
N THR A 890 12.69 -3.24 22.07
CA THR A 890 12.42 -2.63 20.76
C THR A 890 10.98 -2.95 20.36
N GLY A 891 10.23 -1.92 19.98
CA GLY A 891 8.92 -2.06 19.35
C GLY A 891 8.96 -1.40 17.99
N SER A 892 9.10 -2.20 16.94
CA SER A 892 9.00 -1.76 15.55
C SER A 892 8.37 -2.87 14.70
N HIS A 893 7.53 -2.48 13.75
CA HIS A 893 6.94 -3.39 12.77
C HIS A 893 7.97 -3.67 11.66
N THR A 894 8.97 -4.51 11.93
CA THR A 894 9.97 -4.87 10.91
C THR A 894 9.38 -5.78 9.84
N GLN A 895 9.67 -5.48 8.57
CA GLN A 895 9.19 -6.27 7.42
C GLN A 895 9.60 -7.76 7.48
N ASN A 896 10.75 -8.07 8.11
CA ASN A 896 11.06 -9.43 8.56
C ASN A 896 10.52 -9.63 9.98
N ARG A 897 9.44 -10.39 10.14
CA ARG A 897 8.94 -10.81 11.46
C ARG A 897 9.86 -11.92 12.00
N VAL A 898 10.82 -11.54 12.83
CA VAL A 898 11.77 -12.47 13.47
C VAL A 898 11.31 -12.89 14.87
N PHE A 899 11.50 -14.17 15.20
CA PHE A 899 11.36 -14.68 16.56
C PHE A 899 12.60 -14.32 17.39
N SER A 900 12.70 -13.02 17.65
CA SER A 900 13.74 -12.42 18.48
C SER A 900 13.74 -13.02 19.89
N ARG A 901 14.88 -12.85 20.57
CA ARG A 901 14.99 -13.18 22.00
C ARG A 901 13.86 -12.53 22.81
N LEU A 902 13.48 -11.28 22.49
CA LEU A 902 12.41 -10.54 23.17
C LEU A 902 11.05 -11.24 23.09
N THR A 903 10.75 -11.82 21.92
CA THR A 903 9.53 -12.63 21.73
C THR A 903 9.58 -13.87 22.62
N LEU A 904 10.75 -14.50 22.75
CA LEU A 904 10.96 -15.68 23.59
C LEU A 904 10.92 -15.34 25.10
N ALA A 905 11.49 -14.21 25.50
CA ALA A 905 11.46 -13.68 26.86
C ALA A 905 10.02 -13.41 27.31
N LEU A 906 9.18 -12.84 26.43
CA LEU A 906 7.75 -12.62 26.69
C LEU A 906 6.98 -13.94 26.80
N MET A 907 7.26 -14.92 25.94
CA MET A 907 6.63 -16.24 26.02
C MET A 907 7.03 -17.01 27.28
N GLU A 908 8.24 -16.81 27.80
CA GLU A 908 8.66 -17.36 29.10
C GLU A 908 8.03 -16.60 30.29
N ASP A 909 8.01 -15.26 30.23
CA ASP A 909 7.36 -14.38 31.22
C ASP A 909 5.84 -14.50 31.29
N SER A 910 5.21 -15.23 30.36
CA SER A 910 3.81 -15.67 30.51
C SER A 910 3.59 -16.56 31.73
N GLY A 911 4.66 -17.21 32.21
CA GLY A 911 4.62 -18.20 33.27
C GLY A 911 4.18 -19.59 32.79
N TRP A 912 4.02 -19.82 31.49
CA TRP A 912 3.53 -21.08 30.89
C TRP A 912 4.63 -21.92 30.25
N TYR A 913 5.57 -21.27 29.57
CA TYR A 913 6.59 -21.91 28.75
C TYR A 913 8.00 -21.66 29.31
N ARG A 914 8.98 -22.37 28.78
CA ARG A 914 10.41 -22.08 28.87
C ARG A 914 10.97 -22.02 27.46
N ALA A 915 11.77 -21.00 27.16
CA ALA A 915 12.22 -20.76 25.80
C ALA A 915 13.70 -21.13 25.58
N ASN A 916 14.01 -21.62 24.38
CA ASN A 916 15.35 -21.95 23.94
C ASN A 916 15.98 -20.79 23.15
N TYR A 917 16.59 -19.83 23.86
CA TYR A 917 17.24 -18.64 23.28
C TYR A 917 18.43 -18.92 22.34
N SER A 918 18.84 -20.18 22.16
CA SER A 918 19.82 -20.57 21.13
C SER A 918 19.22 -20.62 19.72
N LEU A 919 17.90 -20.81 19.62
CA LEU A 919 17.12 -20.83 18.38
C LEU A 919 16.42 -19.49 18.08
N ALA A 920 16.68 -18.46 18.90
CA ALA A 920 16.18 -17.11 18.67
C ALA A 920 16.77 -16.54 17.36
N GLU A 921 15.88 -16.05 16.50
CA GLU A 921 16.26 -15.37 15.27
C GLU A 921 16.89 -14.00 15.59
N ARG A 922 17.80 -13.53 14.73
CA ARG A 922 18.52 -12.28 15.01
C ARG A 922 17.66 -11.08 14.68
N LEU A 923 17.45 -10.23 15.69
CA LEU A 923 17.06 -8.85 15.49
C LEU A 923 18.34 -8.04 15.26
N ASP A 924 18.63 -7.65 14.02
CA ASP A 924 19.84 -6.88 13.70
C ASP A 924 19.66 -5.38 13.98
N TRP A 925 18.43 -4.87 14.04
CA TRP A 925 18.12 -3.52 14.52
C TRP A 925 18.46 -3.38 16.01
N GLY A 926 19.20 -2.33 16.38
CA GLY A 926 19.63 -2.07 17.76
C GLY A 926 20.87 -2.84 18.24
N ARG A 927 21.39 -3.79 17.44
CA ARG A 927 22.35 -4.78 17.91
C ARG A 927 23.70 -4.17 18.29
N GLY A 928 24.10 -4.34 19.55
CA GLY A 928 25.39 -3.89 20.09
C GLY A 928 25.44 -2.41 20.48
N LEU A 929 24.34 -1.66 20.33
CA LEU A 929 24.30 -0.20 20.58
C LEU A 929 24.15 0.17 22.07
N GLY A 930 23.92 -0.81 22.94
CA GLY A 930 23.86 -0.66 24.40
C GLY A 930 22.53 -0.10 24.91
N CYS A 931 22.41 0.04 26.24
CA CYS A 931 21.15 0.45 26.89
C CYS A 931 20.64 1.82 26.41
N ASP A 932 21.54 2.72 26.00
CA ASP A 932 21.15 4.04 25.50
C ASP A 932 20.28 3.98 24.25
N PHE A 933 20.47 2.98 23.38
CA PHE A 933 19.64 2.81 22.17
C PHE A 933 18.15 2.62 22.48
N VAL A 934 17.84 1.98 23.62
CA VAL A 934 16.48 1.70 24.07
C VAL A 934 15.97 2.74 25.08
N MET A 935 16.86 3.33 25.88
CA MET A 935 16.50 4.18 27.00
C MET A 935 16.56 5.68 26.69
N LYS A 936 17.23 6.08 25.61
CA LYS A 936 17.32 7.47 25.14
C LYS A 936 16.39 7.68 23.95
N SER A 937 16.19 8.93 23.57
CA SER A 937 15.38 9.28 22.41
C SER A 937 16.04 8.87 21.10
N CYS A 938 15.24 8.67 20.05
CA CYS A 938 15.73 8.56 18.69
C CYS A 938 16.61 9.77 18.33
N LYS A 939 16.24 10.98 18.76
CA LYS A 939 17.06 12.21 18.65
C LYS A 939 18.45 12.04 19.29
N PHE A 940 18.57 11.52 20.52
CA PHE A 940 19.88 11.26 21.14
C PHE A 940 20.72 10.25 20.33
N TRP A 941 20.11 9.19 19.81
CA TRP A 941 20.83 8.22 18.98
C TRP A 941 21.31 8.87 17.67
N ILE A 942 20.43 9.60 16.98
CA ILE A 942 20.71 10.36 15.76
C ILE A 942 21.84 11.38 16.00
N ASP A 943 21.78 12.17 17.08
CA ASP A 943 22.78 13.17 17.43
C ASP A 943 24.13 12.54 17.83
N ARG A 944 24.12 11.30 18.35
CA ARG A 944 25.33 10.50 18.58
C ARG A 944 25.91 9.90 17.30
N GLN A 945 25.11 9.61 16.26
CA GLN A 945 25.63 9.20 14.95
C GLN A 945 26.21 10.38 14.13
N ARG A 946 26.01 11.62 14.58
CA ARG A 946 26.56 12.85 13.98
C ARG A 946 27.90 13.30 14.60
N GLN A 947 28.43 12.54 15.55
CA GLN A 947 29.72 12.77 16.23
C GLN A 947 30.71 11.68 15.85
#